data_AF-M5UJP1-F1
#
_entry.id   AF-M5UJP1-F1
#
_cell.length_a   1.000
_cell.length_b   1.000
_cell.length_c   1.000
_cell.angle_alpha   90.00
_cell.angle_beta   90.00
_cell.angle_gamma   90.00
#
_symmetry.space_group_name_H-M   'P 1'
#
loop_
_entity.id
_entity.type
_entity.pdbx_description
1 polymer ?
#
loop_
_entity_poly.entity_id
_entity_poly.type
_entity_poly.pdbx_seq_one_letter_code
_entity_poly.pdbx_strand_id
1 'polypeptide(L)'
;MRVSPTVPHLGRLASTLRPSRSANNFVDRRFTSFLLASTAFFLIYMSLRTMFVPPQPVVPPPEADVAAGSVEPSDVAKSTPEATENPDSTAEGTDEPVVRPEEPQWVTLGSMDPTSGHVLLVTLNSRGAGIERIEVTKRKENGRLKYRRVDVRSGYLGYLAADPTATSTGVVVNVVGPGTPAANAIAKSGGVANGLQPGDEIVAIDGVTVSNLAGLQDALEETKPDDVVTLDVVRGEDKQIQFDATLTEHPLDLVRLADTAGEDQIPGNLSRLSSLLTVGKVGRREISPGQRTIDALNDPTGLVWNVDGAPASDAADDGSQTASFNVELSENEMQAAGGHAIALRRSYTLHPGSFVLDMDVQIDNRSDETQQLAYRLEGINGVTLEGWWYSNKISPNWGGSAARDVVYRTKAEGHELVSGYGLLKRARNESVPNDQNLFAPDSQAPERDLSYIGVDAQYFTVAYLPKEGEESLNTFRRAIASLAASPSEIPKNKERAVNTTFYLDSGVADVPAGSSLKQSLRLFAGPKQPELFTQYGLDDCIYYGWFSWPAKVLGKLLHLLSGVGNYALAIFLLTVIVRGAMFPLSRKAAVNAQRMQELAPELKKISEKYKDDMEGRVRAQRELQQRVGFNPMSGCLPMFLQLPIFIGLYRTLSVDIELRQAAFASWTSWASNLAAPDMLYYWGDWMWDYMSGRGTGWLGPYFNILPVIVMGLFLAQQKLFMPPATDEQTAMTQKMMSYMTLVMGLFFFRVPAGLCIYFITSSLWGIGERILVKKTLPKTPHFDKSVLEGKVNHRGQNGGDQDSGGNVVTPRKPSDSPTGGGNTWADRLRQKMNPEEPAAPLPRDRKRPKPNKKRN
;
A
#
# COMPACT_ATOMS: atom_id res chain seq x y z
N MET A 1 -37.53 -53.82 -24.49
CA MET A 1 -38.35 -52.66 -24.87
C MET A 1 -37.43 -51.44 -24.93
N ARG A 2 -37.22 -50.88 -26.14
CA ARG A 2 -36.57 -49.60 -26.53
C ARG A 2 -35.19 -49.26 -25.91
N VAL A 3 -34.06 -49.69 -26.50
CA VAL A 3 -33.28 -49.12 -27.65
C VAL A 3 -32.37 -47.94 -27.26
N SER A 4 -31.05 -48.21 -27.23
CA SER A 4 -29.89 -47.29 -27.37
C SER A 4 -29.54 -47.07 -28.87
N PRO A 5 -28.54 -46.26 -29.34
CA PRO A 5 -27.57 -45.36 -28.69
C PRO A 5 -27.27 -44.01 -29.46
N THR A 6 -26.24 -43.28 -28.98
CA THR A 6 -25.36 -42.25 -29.62
C THR A 6 -25.69 -40.75 -29.48
N VAL A 7 -24.78 -39.98 -28.86
CA VAL A 7 -23.88 -38.93 -29.45
C VAL A 7 -22.93 -38.36 -28.34
N PRO A 8 -21.67 -37.95 -28.64
CA PRO A 8 -20.57 -37.81 -27.66
C PRO A 8 -20.12 -36.37 -27.31
N HIS A 9 -19.26 -36.29 -26.28
CA HIS A 9 -18.24 -35.28 -25.93
C HIS A 9 -18.32 -33.84 -26.50
N LEU A 10 -18.52 -32.86 -25.60
CA LEU A 10 -18.10 -31.46 -25.76
C LEU A 10 -17.60 -30.90 -24.41
N GLY A 11 -16.50 -31.49 -23.93
CA GLY A 11 -15.72 -31.00 -22.80
C GLY A 11 -14.26 -30.87 -23.25
N ARG A 12 -13.98 -29.87 -24.11
CA ARG A 12 -12.65 -29.41 -24.53
C ARG A 12 -12.86 -28.34 -25.59
N LEU A 13 -12.95 -27.07 -25.19
CA LEU A 13 -12.76 -25.88 -26.04
C LEU A 13 -12.70 -24.63 -25.15
N ALA A 14 -11.70 -24.57 -24.28
CA ALA A 14 -11.26 -23.33 -23.61
C ALA A 14 -9.75 -23.35 -23.31
N SER A 15 -8.97 -24.08 -24.11
CA SER A 15 -7.55 -24.33 -23.86
C SER A 15 -6.73 -24.30 -25.14
N THR A 16 -6.87 -23.26 -25.95
CA THR A 16 -5.94 -22.99 -27.06
C THR A 16 -6.00 -21.50 -27.42
N LEU A 17 -4.83 -20.87 -27.51
CA LEU A 17 -4.54 -19.45 -27.82
C LEU A 17 -4.39 -18.52 -26.59
N ARG A 18 -3.41 -18.82 -25.72
CA ARG A 18 -2.68 -17.74 -25.02
C ARG A 18 -1.39 -17.47 -25.81
N PRO A 19 -1.24 -16.31 -26.47
CA PRO A 19 0.04 -15.96 -27.05
C PRO A 19 1.04 -15.67 -25.92
N SER A 20 2.28 -16.12 -26.10
CA SER A 20 3.45 -15.68 -25.35
C SER A 20 3.47 -14.14 -25.30
N ARG A 21 3.52 -13.56 -24.10
CA ARG A 21 3.38 -12.11 -23.89
C ARG A 21 4.58 -11.57 -23.13
N SER A 22 5.39 -10.80 -23.85
CA SER A 22 6.45 -9.96 -23.30
C SER A 22 5.90 -8.81 -22.46
N ALA A 23 6.79 -8.19 -21.67
CA ALA A 23 6.57 -7.26 -20.57
C ALA A 23 5.70 -6.00 -20.85
N ASN A 24 5.28 -5.72 -22.09
CA ASN A 24 4.54 -4.50 -22.44
C ASN A 24 3.01 -4.58 -22.30
N ASN A 25 2.41 -5.73 -21.96
CA ASN A 25 0.95 -5.93 -22.00
C ASN A 25 0.18 -5.66 -20.68
N PHE A 26 0.85 -5.29 -19.59
CA PHE A 26 0.18 -5.14 -18.28
C PHE A 26 -0.69 -3.87 -18.17
N VAL A 27 -0.32 -2.79 -18.86
CA VAL A 27 -1.09 -1.54 -18.89
C VAL A 27 -2.46 -1.78 -19.55
N ASP A 28 -2.50 -2.58 -20.62
CA ASP A 28 -3.72 -2.83 -21.40
C ASP A 28 -4.78 -3.63 -20.64
N ARG A 29 -4.41 -4.71 -19.93
CA ARG A 29 -5.41 -5.52 -19.17
C ARG A 29 -6.11 -4.71 -18.09
N ARG A 30 -5.37 -3.95 -17.29
CA ARG A 30 -5.94 -3.17 -16.17
C ARG A 30 -6.78 -2.00 -16.68
N PHE A 31 -6.33 -1.35 -17.76
CA PHE A 31 -7.11 -0.30 -18.42
C PHE A 31 -8.40 -0.84 -19.05
N THR A 32 -8.37 -2.03 -19.68
CA THR A 32 -9.59 -2.69 -20.19
C THR A 32 -10.55 -3.09 -19.08
N SER A 33 -10.06 -3.60 -17.94
CA SER A 33 -10.92 -3.90 -16.78
C SER A 33 -11.58 -2.65 -16.21
N PHE A 34 -10.86 -1.52 -16.14
CA PHE A 34 -11.44 -0.24 -15.76
C PHE A 34 -12.51 0.24 -16.74
N LEU A 35 -12.27 0.13 -18.06
CA LEU A 35 -13.24 0.49 -19.09
C LEU A 35 -14.50 -0.38 -18.98
N LEU A 36 -14.36 -1.69 -18.81
CA LEU A 36 -15.49 -2.60 -18.62
C LEU A 36 -16.26 -2.30 -17.34
N ALA A 37 -15.57 -2.10 -16.21
CA ALA A 37 -16.19 -1.78 -14.93
C ALA A 37 -16.86 -0.39 -14.95
N SER A 38 -16.26 0.60 -15.60
CA SER A 38 -16.84 1.94 -15.77
C SER A 38 -18.05 1.91 -16.68
N THR A 39 -18.02 1.11 -17.74
CA THR A 39 -19.16 0.91 -18.64
C THR A 39 -20.28 0.17 -17.90
N ALA A 40 -19.97 -0.88 -17.15
CA ALA A 40 -20.93 -1.60 -16.32
C ALA A 40 -21.52 -0.70 -15.23
N PHE A 41 -20.70 0.10 -14.53
CA PHE A 41 -21.16 1.07 -13.54
C PHE A 41 -22.03 2.15 -14.17
N PHE A 42 -21.66 2.64 -15.36
CA PHE A 42 -22.48 3.61 -16.10
C PHE A 42 -23.83 3.01 -16.51
N LEU A 43 -23.86 1.77 -16.97
CA LEU A 43 -25.09 1.05 -17.31
C LEU A 43 -25.95 0.77 -16.06
N ILE A 44 -25.35 0.34 -14.95
CA ILE A 44 -26.02 0.14 -13.66
C ILE A 44 -26.55 1.47 -13.12
N TYR A 45 -25.76 2.54 -13.17
CA TYR A 45 -26.18 3.88 -12.78
C TYR A 45 -27.35 4.38 -13.63
N MET A 46 -27.31 4.15 -14.96
CA MET A 46 -28.44 4.45 -15.85
C MET A 46 -29.68 3.62 -15.49
N SER A 47 -29.51 2.37 -15.07
CA SER A 47 -30.60 1.47 -14.65
C SER A 47 -31.11 1.72 -13.22
N LEU A 48 -30.30 2.27 -12.32
CA LEU A 48 -30.70 2.70 -10.98
C LEU A 48 -31.43 4.05 -11.02
N ARG A 49 -31.11 4.90 -12.00
CA ARG A 49 -31.81 6.17 -12.24
C ARG A 49 -33.29 5.97 -12.56
N THR A 50 -33.67 4.79 -13.08
CA THR A 50 -35.07 4.41 -13.31
C THR A 50 -35.76 3.83 -12.07
N MET A 51 -35.02 3.57 -10.98
CA MET A 51 -35.53 2.91 -9.76
C MET A 51 -35.84 3.87 -8.61
N PHE A 52 -35.40 5.14 -8.66
CA PHE A 52 -35.75 6.16 -7.67
C PHE A 52 -37.07 6.87 -8.03
N VAL A 53 -38.16 6.12 -7.96
CA VAL A 53 -39.53 6.62 -7.81
C VAL A 53 -39.90 6.45 -6.33
N PRO A 54 -40.36 7.48 -5.60
CA PRO A 54 -40.66 7.32 -4.18
C PRO A 54 -41.86 6.37 -3.99
N PRO A 55 -41.83 5.46 -2.99
CA PRO A 55 -42.97 4.60 -2.68
C PRO A 55 -44.11 5.39 -2.02
N GLN A 56 -45.35 4.97 -2.29
CA GLN A 56 -46.57 5.48 -1.64
C GLN A 56 -46.68 4.95 -0.19
N PRO A 57 -47.41 5.65 0.71
CA PRO A 57 -47.56 5.24 2.11
C PRO A 57 -48.47 4.01 2.32
N VAL A 58 -48.23 3.32 3.45
CA VAL A 58 -48.75 1.99 3.85
C VAL A 58 -50.15 2.04 4.47
N VAL A 59 -50.94 0.95 4.35
CA VAL A 59 -52.00 0.57 5.31
C VAL A 59 -51.88 -0.93 5.66
N PRO A 60 -51.87 -1.34 6.95
CA PRO A 60 -51.78 -2.75 7.39
C PRO A 60 -53.18 -3.36 7.65
N PRO A 61 -53.31 -4.69 7.65
CA PRO A 61 -53.89 -5.38 8.83
C PRO A 61 -53.40 -6.84 9.00
N PRO A 62 -53.96 -7.64 9.93
CA PRO A 62 -53.87 -7.57 11.39
C PRO A 62 -53.16 -8.82 11.98
N GLU A 63 -52.90 -8.77 13.29
CA GLU A 63 -52.24 -9.79 14.12
C GLU A 63 -53.00 -11.12 14.22
N ALA A 64 -52.26 -12.22 14.45
CA ALA A 64 -52.69 -13.35 15.27
C ALA A 64 -51.49 -14.19 15.77
N ASP A 65 -51.28 -14.12 17.08
CA ASP A 65 -50.83 -15.11 18.06
C ASP A 65 -49.91 -16.28 17.68
N VAL A 66 -48.79 -16.38 18.43
CA VAL A 66 -48.18 -17.68 18.73
C VAL A 66 -47.75 -17.72 20.20
N ALA A 67 -48.27 -18.75 20.88
CA ALA A 67 -48.11 -19.05 22.28
C ALA A 67 -46.77 -19.73 22.61
N ALA A 68 -46.47 -19.72 23.90
CA ALA A 68 -45.28 -20.20 24.59
C ALA A 68 -45.01 -21.71 24.48
N GLY A 69 -43.74 -22.08 24.67
CA GLY A 69 -43.28 -23.44 24.95
C GLY A 69 -41.83 -23.44 25.44
N SER A 70 -41.66 -23.54 26.75
CA SER A 70 -40.42 -23.77 27.50
C SER A 70 -39.98 -25.24 27.43
N VAL A 71 -38.67 -25.53 27.54
CA VAL A 71 -38.06 -26.60 28.37
C VAL A 71 -36.54 -26.36 28.48
N GLU A 72 -36.03 -26.47 29.72
CA GLU A 72 -34.64 -26.41 30.19
C GLU A 72 -33.82 -27.72 29.95
N PRO A 73 -32.48 -27.68 30.11
CA PRO A 73 -31.58 -28.80 29.82
C PRO A 73 -31.38 -29.75 31.02
N SER A 74 -30.96 -31.00 30.75
CA SER A 74 -30.48 -31.93 31.77
C SER A 74 -29.13 -32.56 31.41
N ASP A 75 -28.28 -32.61 32.43
CA ASP A 75 -26.93 -33.17 32.51
C ASP A 75 -26.83 -34.66 32.18
N VAL A 76 -25.67 -35.13 31.66
CA VAL A 76 -25.03 -36.40 32.07
C VAL A 76 -23.50 -36.32 32.01
N ALA A 77 -22.90 -36.95 33.02
CA ALA A 77 -21.52 -36.99 33.47
C ALA A 77 -20.45 -37.65 32.58
N LYS A 78 -19.20 -37.30 32.92
CA LYS A 78 -17.91 -37.92 32.58
C LYS A 78 -17.75 -39.32 33.19
N SER A 79 -17.00 -40.18 32.51
CA SER A 79 -16.11 -41.17 33.16
C SER A 79 -14.89 -41.48 32.29
N THR A 80 -13.72 -41.49 32.94
CA THR A 80 -12.40 -41.96 32.48
C THR A 80 -12.34 -43.49 32.56
N PRO A 81 -11.34 -44.15 31.94
CA PRO A 81 -10.26 -44.70 32.78
C PRO A 81 -8.83 -44.65 32.19
N GLU A 82 -7.89 -44.87 33.09
CA GLU A 82 -6.42 -44.82 33.01
C GLU A 82 -5.72 -45.97 32.26
N ALA A 83 -4.53 -45.59 31.76
CA ALA A 83 -3.20 -46.22 31.81
C ALA A 83 -2.95 -47.69 31.39
N THR A 84 -1.87 -47.85 30.62
CA THR A 84 -0.88 -48.91 30.86
C THR A 84 0.49 -48.54 30.26
N GLU A 85 1.52 -48.56 31.11
CA GLU A 85 2.95 -48.47 30.79
C GLU A 85 3.55 -49.85 30.42
N ASN A 86 4.70 -49.82 29.72
CA ASN A 86 5.93 -50.65 29.88
C ASN A 86 6.62 -50.91 28.52
N PRO A 87 7.92 -51.28 28.47
CA PRO A 87 9.08 -50.68 29.15
C PRO A 87 10.32 -50.55 28.22
N ASP A 88 11.35 -49.88 28.74
CA ASP A 88 12.80 -49.92 28.44
C ASP A 88 13.34 -50.60 27.17
N SER A 89 14.16 -49.84 26.44
CA SER A 89 15.44 -50.33 25.95
C SER A 89 16.49 -49.21 26.01
N THR A 90 17.31 -49.26 27.05
CA THR A 90 18.55 -48.48 27.17
C THR A 90 19.59 -49.02 26.20
N ALA A 91 20.01 -48.19 25.25
CA ALA A 91 21.29 -48.31 24.58
C ALA A 91 22.08 -47.05 24.93
N GLU A 92 22.98 -47.17 25.89
CA GLU A 92 23.99 -46.16 26.20
C GLU A 92 24.96 -46.07 25.02
N GLY A 93 24.65 -45.20 24.05
CA GLY A 93 25.65 -44.58 23.21
C GLY A 93 26.25 -43.44 24.01
N THR A 94 27.55 -43.52 24.32
CA THR A 94 28.33 -42.41 24.86
C THR A 94 28.45 -41.33 23.80
N ASP A 95 27.40 -40.52 23.64
CA ASP A 95 27.45 -39.30 22.84
C ASP A 95 27.94 -38.18 23.76
N GLU A 96 29.06 -37.55 23.42
CA GLU A 96 29.54 -36.39 24.17
C GLU A 96 28.44 -35.32 24.15
N PRO A 97 28.12 -34.69 25.29
CA PRO A 97 27.09 -33.67 25.32
C PRO A 97 27.46 -32.52 24.38
N VAL A 98 26.60 -32.21 23.41
CA VAL A 98 26.78 -31.07 22.52
C VAL A 98 26.81 -29.80 23.38
N VAL A 99 27.98 -29.21 23.53
CA VAL A 99 28.16 -27.97 24.28
C VAL A 99 27.59 -26.82 23.46
N ARG A 100 26.55 -26.18 24.00
CA ARG A 100 25.94 -24.97 23.42
C ARG A 100 26.18 -23.78 24.35
N PRO A 101 26.33 -22.56 23.82
CA PRO A 101 26.33 -21.37 24.67
C PRO A 101 24.99 -21.23 25.40
N GLU A 102 25.02 -20.79 26.65
CA GLU A 102 23.79 -20.54 27.42
C GLU A 102 23.16 -19.20 27.07
N GLU A 103 24.00 -18.18 26.85
CA GLU A 103 23.59 -16.81 26.57
C GLU A 103 23.74 -16.46 25.09
N PRO A 104 22.76 -15.74 24.52
CA PRO A 104 22.87 -15.27 23.14
C PRO A 104 24.00 -14.24 23.00
N GLN A 105 24.60 -14.23 21.81
CA GLN A 105 25.60 -13.24 21.40
C GLN A 105 25.06 -12.46 20.21
N TRP A 106 25.41 -11.18 20.16
CA TRP A 106 25.04 -10.31 19.05
C TRP A 106 26.25 -10.04 18.16
N VAL A 107 26.02 -10.11 16.86
CA VAL A 107 27.02 -9.78 15.84
C VAL A 107 26.45 -8.68 14.96
N THR A 108 27.29 -7.71 14.59
CA THR A 108 26.87 -6.63 13.69
C THR A 108 27.61 -6.73 12.35
N LEU A 109 26.89 -6.39 11.28
CA LEU A 109 27.43 -6.21 9.93
C LEU A 109 27.09 -4.80 9.45
N GLY A 110 28.04 -4.16 8.77
CA GLY A 110 27.93 -2.79 8.29
C GLY A 110 28.26 -1.76 9.37
N SER A 111 27.86 -0.51 9.14
CA SER A 111 28.23 0.60 10.02
C SER A 111 27.32 1.82 9.81
N MET A 112 27.22 2.63 10.87
CA MET A 112 26.67 3.99 10.83
C MET A 112 27.72 5.04 10.39
N ASP A 113 29.00 4.68 10.36
CA ASP A 113 30.08 5.56 9.92
C ASP A 113 29.99 5.77 8.38
N PRO A 114 29.83 7.03 7.89
CA PRO A 114 29.81 7.31 6.46
C PRO A 114 31.04 6.83 5.69
N THR A 115 32.20 6.74 6.36
CA THR A 115 33.46 6.37 5.73
C THR A 115 33.57 4.87 5.46
N SER A 116 32.73 4.05 6.11
CA SER A 116 32.68 2.60 5.93
C SER A 116 32.19 2.16 4.54
N GLY A 117 31.48 3.03 3.81
CA GLY A 117 30.83 2.68 2.55
C GLY A 117 29.56 1.84 2.69
N HIS A 118 29.22 1.31 3.87
CA HIS A 118 27.98 0.58 4.08
C HIS A 118 26.77 1.52 4.18
N VAL A 119 25.61 1.03 3.71
CA VAL A 119 24.33 1.76 3.77
C VAL A 119 23.31 1.09 4.68
N LEU A 120 23.72 -0.02 5.30
CA LEU A 120 22.97 -0.77 6.30
C LEU A 120 23.87 -1.01 7.53
N LEU A 121 23.24 -1.13 8.69
CA LEU A 121 23.80 -1.73 9.90
C LEU A 121 22.83 -2.83 10.35
N VAL A 122 23.29 -4.07 10.30
CA VAL A 122 22.50 -5.28 10.58
C VAL A 122 22.95 -5.86 11.90
N THR A 123 22.01 -6.07 12.83
CA THR A 123 22.25 -6.76 14.10
C THR A 123 21.67 -8.17 14.02
N LEU A 124 22.55 -9.15 14.18
CA LEU A 124 22.26 -10.58 14.17
C LEU A 124 22.31 -11.11 15.60
N ASN A 125 21.46 -12.08 15.90
CA ASN A 125 21.41 -12.73 17.21
C ASN A 125 21.73 -14.21 17.03
N SER A 126 22.64 -14.74 17.85
CA SER A 126 23.02 -16.15 17.79
C SER A 126 21.87 -17.09 18.18
N ARG A 127 20.84 -16.61 18.88
CA ARG A 127 19.59 -17.36 19.05
C ARG A 127 18.90 -17.56 17.71
N GLY A 128 18.80 -18.81 17.28
CA GLY A 128 18.21 -19.18 15.98
C GLY A 128 18.94 -18.63 14.76
N ALA A 129 20.16 -18.08 14.93
CA ALA A 129 20.92 -17.35 13.91
C ALA A 129 20.06 -16.32 13.14
N GLY A 130 19.19 -15.61 13.87
CA GLY A 130 18.18 -14.72 13.30
C GLY A 130 18.66 -13.28 13.14
N ILE A 131 17.91 -12.52 12.33
CA ILE A 131 18.08 -11.08 12.19
C ILE A 131 17.19 -10.38 13.22
N GLU A 132 17.82 -9.59 14.10
CA GLU A 132 17.12 -8.82 15.13
C GLU A 132 16.74 -7.43 14.63
N ARG A 133 17.68 -6.78 13.93
CA ARG A 133 17.52 -5.40 13.48
C ARG A 133 18.23 -5.15 12.16
N ILE A 134 17.61 -4.35 11.29
CA ILE A 134 18.26 -3.78 10.10
C ILE A 134 18.03 -2.27 10.12
N GLU A 135 19.10 -1.51 10.25
CA GLU A 135 19.08 -0.05 10.24
C GLU A 135 19.60 0.48 8.91
N VAL A 136 18.89 1.44 8.32
CA VAL A 136 19.32 2.09 7.08
C VAL A 136 20.18 3.30 7.40
N THR A 137 21.47 3.20 7.07
CA THR A 137 22.50 4.19 7.43
C THR A 137 22.89 5.12 6.27
N LYS A 138 22.27 4.95 5.09
CA LYS A 138 22.50 5.82 3.92
C LYS A 138 22.33 7.30 4.28
N ARG A 139 23.29 8.14 3.88
CA ARG A 139 23.30 9.58 4.14
C ARG A 139 23.00 10.42 2.89
N LYS A 140 22.57 11.66 3.13
CA LYS A 140 22.50 12.74 2.14
C LYS A 140 23.87 13.41 2.02
N GLU A 141 24.04 14.26 1.02
CA GLU A 141 25.28 15.03 0.81
C GLU A 141 25.66 15.92 2.02
N ASN A 142 24.67 16.35 2.80
CA ASN A 142 24.90 17.15 4.01
C ASN A 142 25.26 16.31 5.26
N GLY A 143 25.56 15.02 5.10
CA GLY A 143 25.93 14.12 6.20
C GLY A 143 24.77 13.62 7.06
N ARG A 144 23.55 14.12 6.89
CA ARG A 144 22.37 13.64 7.63
C ARG A 144 21.85 12.32 7.06
N LEU A 145 21.14 11.56 7.90
CA LEU A 145 20.52 10.31 7.45
C LEU A 145 19.49 10.57 6.34
N LYS A 146 19.55 9.78 5.27
CA LYS A 146 18.58 9.85 4.17
C LYS A 146 17.21 9.33 4.63
N TYR A 147 17.21 8.27 5.43
CA TYR A 147 16.02 7.65 5.99
C TYR A 147 16.17 7.56 7.50
N ARG A 148 15.31 8.27 8.23
CA ARG A 148 15.25 8.26 9.70
C ARG A 148 13.90 7.73 10.17
N ARG A 149 13.77 7.42 11.46
CA ARG A 149 12.45 7.24 12.10
C ARG A 149 11.62 8.53 11.99
N VAL A 150 10.31 8.41 11.82
CA VAL A 150 9.40 9.55 11.62
C VAL A 150 8.63 9.92 12.89
N ASP A 151 8.51 8.97 13.81
CA ASP A 151 7.81 9.04 15.08
C ASP A 151 8.71 9.59 16.21
N VAL A 152 10.02 9.36 16.14
CA VAL A 152 10.97 9.78 17.18
C VAL A 152 11.75 11.03 16.79
N ARG A 153 11.91 11.96 17.73
CA ARG A 153 12.69 13.21 17.56
C ARG A 153 13.86 13.36 18.53
N SER A 154 13.99 12.47 19.51
CA SER A 154 15.07 12.48 20.47
C SER A 154 16.43 12.18 19.83
N GLY A 155 17.51 12.44 20.56
CA GLY A 155 18.83 11.96 20.19
C GLY A 155 18.91 10.43 20.21
N TYR A 156 19.70 9.87 19.29
CA TYR A 156 19.95 8.43 19.18
C TYR A 156 21.34 8.11 19.69
N LEU A 157 21.44 7.20 20.67
CA LEU A 157 22.71 6.71 21.19
C LEU A 157 23.24 5.51 20.39
N GLY A 158 22.35 4.66 19.86
CA GLY A 158 22.69 3.37 19.28
C GLY A 158 21.74 2.28 19.79
N TYR A 159 21.58 1.20 19.03
CA TYR A 159 20.83 0.03 19.47
C TYR A 159 21.73 -0.82 20.35
N LEU A 160 21.31 -1.03 21.59
CA LEU A 160 22.11 -1.71 22.62
C LEU A 160 21.67 -3.16 22.89
N ALA A 161 20.60 -3.61 22.23
CA ALA A 161 19.94 -4.91 22.48
C ALA A 161 19.67 -5.20 23.97
N ALA A 162 19.41 -4.14 24.75
CA ALA A 162 19.07 -4.26 26.16
C ALA A 162 17.72 -4.95 26.35
N ASP A 163 17.62 -5.80 27.37
CA ASP A 163 16.37 -6.49 27.71
C ASP A 163 15.34 -5.47 28.24
N PRO A 164 14.18 -5.30 27.58
CA PRO A 164 13.15 -4.36 28.01
C PRO A 164 12.49 -4.76 29.35
N THR A 165 12.61 -6.02 29.76
CA THR A 165 11.99 -6.58 30.97
C THR A 165 12.91 -6.64 32.17
N ALA A 166 14.23 -6.53 31.96
CA ALA A 166 15.21 -6.59 33.02
C ALA A 166 15.18 -5.31 33.87
N THR A 167 15.14 -5.49 35.19
CA THR A 167 15.37 -4.44 36.18
C THR A 167 16.71 -4.69 36.85
N SER A 168 17.72 -3.92 36.50
CA SER A 168 19.09 -4.03 37.02
C SER A 168 19.51 -2.71 37.67
N THR A 169 20.73 -2.66 38.21
CA THR A 169 21.30 -1.42 38.74
C THR A 169 21.60 -0.38 37.66
N GLY A 170 21.68 -0.82 36.41
CA GLY A 170 21.81 -0.04 35.18
C GLY A 170 21.29 -0.81 33.96
N VAL A 171 21.60 -0.35 32.75
CA VAL A 171 21.20 -0.98 31.49
C VAL A 171 22.38 -1.70 30.86
N VAL A 172 22.29 -3.02 30.78
CA VAL A 172 23.33 -3.85 30.17
C VAL A 172 23.39 -3.64 28.66
N VAL A 173 24.57 -3.32 28.17
CA VAL A 173 24.90 -3.17 26.76
C VAL A 173 25.23 -4.56 26.20
N ASN A 174 24.35 -5.09 25.35
CA ASN A 174 24.54 -6.39 24.72
C ASN A 174 25.19 -6.30 23.34
N VAL A 175 25.02 -5.16 22.67
CA VAL A 175 25.61 -4.89 21.36
C VAL A 175 25.96 -3.41 21.23
N VAL A 176 27.03 -3.11 20.50
CA VAL A 176 27.41 -1.75 20.12
C VAL A 176 27.69 -1.73 18.62
N GLY A 177 26.80 -1.07 17.87
CA GLY A 177 26.92 -0.99 16.42
C GLY A 177 28.08 -0.07 15.97
N PRO A 178 28.95 -0.49 15.03
CA PRO A 178 30.03 0.35 14.53
C PRO A 178 29.54 1.71 14.01
N GLY A 179 30.26 2.78 14.37
CA GLY A 179 29.94 4.15 13.96
C GLY A 179 28.72 4.78 14.64
N THR A 180 28.06 4.09 15.58
CA THR A 180 27.02 4.68 16.42
C THR A 180 27.63 5.63 17.47
N PRO A 181 26.86 6.56 18.05
CA PRO A 181 27.34 7.37 19.16
C PRO A 181 27.87 6.57 20.35
N ALA A 182 27.24 5.43 20.68
CA ALA A 182 27.75 4.50 21.70
C ALA A 182 29.15 3.97 21.34
N ALA A 183 29.39 3.59 20.08
CA ALA A 183 30.70 3.14 19.62
C ALA A 183 31.76 4.26 19.62
N ASN A 184 31.32 5.49 19.35
CA ASN A 184 32.20 6.66 19.21
C ASN A 184 32.33 7.49 20.50
N ALA A 185 31.72 7.05 21.60
CA ALA A 185 31.70 7.79 22.86
C ALA A 185 33.12 7.98 23.42
N ILE A 186 33.45 9.18 23.90
CA ILE A 186 34.82 9.55 24.30
C ILE A 186 34.97 9.38 25.81
N ALA A 187 35.95 8.58 26.24
CA ALA A 187 36.18 8.38 27.67
C ALA A 187 36.75 9.67 28.31
N LYS A 188 36.19 10.09 29.46
CA LYS A 188 36.70 11.25 30.22
C LYS A 188 37.98 10.95 30.99
N SER A 189 38.19 9.69 31.36
CA SER A 189 39.34 9.24 32.13
C SER A 189 40.47 8.77 31.21
N GLY A 190 41.67 9.32 31.39
CA GLY A 190 42.86 8.87 30.65
C GLY A 190 43.18 7.39 30.90
N GLY A 191 43.56 6.66 29.85
CA GLY A 191 43.89 5.23 29.93
C GLY A 191 42.70 4.28 29.76
N VAL A 192 41.51 4.80 29.43
CA VAL A 192 40.34 4.00 29.04
C VAL A 192 40.12 4.13 27.54
N ALA A 193 39.85 3.01 26.86
CA ALA A 193 39.51 3.01 25.44
C ALA A 193 38.16 3.72 25.22
N ASN A 194 38.07 4.50 24.14
CA ASN A 194 36.81 5.10 23.70
C ASN A 194 35.80 4.02 23.28
N GLY A 195 34.53 4.39 23.32
CA GLY A 195 33.39 3.55 22.96
C GLY A 195 32.91 2.66 24.10
N LEU A 196 31.60 2.48 24.15
CA LEU A 196 30.98 1.43 24.93
C LEU A 196 31.35 0.05 24.37
N GLN A 197 31.30 -0.95 25.23
CA GLN A 197 31.61 -2.34 24.90
C GLN A 197 30.46 -3.25 25.36
N PRO A 198 30.19 -4.38 24.67
CA PRO A 198 29.30 -5.40 25.20
C PRO A 198 29.72 -5.81 26.62
N GLY A 199 28.75 -5.91 27.54
CA GLY A 199 28.97 -6.14 28.97
C GLY A 199 29.09 -4.86 29.82
N ASP A 200 29.18 -3.67 29.21
CA ASP A 200 29.06 -2.41 29.94
C ASP A 200 27.64 -2.25 30.50
N GLU A 201 27.52 -1.67 31.70
CA GLU A 201 26.23 -1.35 32.33
C GLU A 201 26.09 0.17 32.46
N ILE A 202 25.14 0.78 31.74
CA ILE A 202 24.86 2.22 31.82
C ILE A 202 24.01 2.48 33.06
N VAL A 203 24.56 3.15 34.07
CA VAL A 203 23.86 3.38 35.36
C VAL A 203 23.28 4.78 35.48
N ALA A 204 23.78 5.76 34.70
CA ALA A 204 23.18 7.09 34.63
C ALA A 204 23.49 7.81 33.30
N ILE A 205 22.65 8.77 32.95
CA ILE A 205 22.87 9.73 31.86
C ILE A 205 22.69 11.14 32.39
N ASP A 206 23.70 11.99 32.20
CA ASP A 206 23.73 13.38 32.70
C ASP A 206 23.37 13.49 34.19
N GLY A 207 23.81 12.50 34.98
CA GLY A 207 23.53 12.39 36.41
C GLY A 207 22.14 11.86 36.78
N VAL A 208 21.28 11.55 35.80
CA VAL A 208 20.00 10.89 36.01
C VAL A 208 20.20 9.37 36.00
N THR A 209 19.95 8.72 37.14
CA THR A 209 20.06 7.26 37.28
C THR A 209 19.07 6.54 36.37
N VAL A 210 19.55 5.52 35.66
CA VAL A 210 18.75 4.64 34.81
C VAL A 210 18.95 3.20 35.29
N SER A 211 17.86 2.45 35.48
CA SER A 211 17.88 1.08 36.04
C SER A 211 17.24 0.03 35.12
N ASN A 212 16.69 0.47 34.00
CA ASN A 212 16.07 -0.37 32.98
C ASN A 212 16.02 0.40 31.64
N LEU A 213 15.67 -0.31 30.58
CA LEU A 213 15.61 0.27 29.23
C LEU A 213 14.62 1.44 29.13
N ALA A 214 13.47 1.38 29.83
CA ALA A 214 12.50 2.48 29.81
C ALA A 214 13.09 3.75 30.43
N GLY A 215 13.74 3.65 31.59
CA GLY A 215 14.42 4.80 32.22
C GLY A 215 15.54 5.38 31.35
N LEU A 216 16.26 4.53 30.61
CA LEU A 216 17.23 4.99 29.61
C LEU A 216 16.57 5.74 28.44
N GLN A 217 15.43 5.26 27.96
CA GLN A 217 14.66 5.92 26.89
C GLN A 217 14.08 7.25 27.37
N ASP A 218 13.52 7.30 28.58
CA ASP A 218 12.99 8.51 29.20
C ASP A 218 14.09 9.57 29.39
N ALA A 219 15.28 9.15 29.84
CA ALA A 219 16.43 10.06 30.00
C ALA A 219 16.90 10.66 28.66
N LEU A 220 16.74 9.92 27.56
CA LEU A 220 17.07 10.39 26.22
C LEU A 220 15.92 11.16 25.56
N GLU A 221 14.68 11.09 26.05
CA GLU A 221 13.49 11.63 25.39
C GLU A 221 13.57 13.15 25.17
N GLU A 222 14.15 13.88 26.13
CA GLU A 222 14.30 15.35 26.06
C GLU A 222 15.49 15.82 25.21
N THR A 223 16.39 14.91 24.84
CA THR A 223 17.59 15.21 24.04
C THR A 223 17.25 15.42 22.57
N LYS A 224 18.18 15.97 21.79
CA LYS A 224 18.09 16.14 20.34
C LYS A 224 19.32 15.56 19.65
N PRO A 225 19.22 15.26 18.33
CA PRO A 225 20.41 15.03 17.53
C PRO A 225 21.41 16.17 17.71
N ASP A 226 22.70 15.83 17.74
CA ASP A 226 23.85 16.70 17.97
C ASP A 226 24.05 17.15 19.44
N ASP A 227 23.14 16.83 20.37
CA ASP A 227 23.40 17.02 21.80
C ASP A 227 24.50 16.06 22.29
N VAL A 228 25.26 16.48 23.29
CA VAL A 228 26.28 15.65 23.97
C VAL A 228 25.75 15.26 25.34
N VAL A 229 25.72 13.97 25.61
CA VAL A 229 25.31 13.41 26.90
C VAL A 229 26.48 12.72 27.58
N THR A 230 26.55 12.83 28.91
CA THR A 230 27.51 12.09 29.73
C THR A 230 26.90 10.78 30.18
N LEU A 231 27.54 9.66 29.85
CA LEU A 231 27.14 8.32 30.27
C LEU A 231 28.00 7.89 31.45
N ASP A 232 27.38 7.54 32.56
CA ASP A 232 28.04 6.86 33.67
C ASP A 232 27.88 5.35 33.49
N VAL A 233 29.01 4.65 33.38
CA VAL A 233 29.08 3.25 32.98
C VAL A 233 29.90 2.45 33.98
N VAL A 234 29.42 1.27 34.32
CA VAL A 234 30.16 0.25 35.07
C VAL A 234 30.66 -0.81 34.09
N ARG A 235 31.98 -1.07 34.10
CA ARG A 235 32.63 -2.11 33.27
C ARG A 235 33.29 -3.15 34.16
N GLY A 236 32.77 -4.38 34.17
CA GLY A 236 33.22 -5.42 35.10
C GLY A 236 32.80 -5.12 36.55
N GLU A 237 33.47 -5.72 37.54
CA GLU A 237 32.96 -5.74 38.92
C GLU A 237 32.97 -4.38 39.65
N ASP A 238 33.82 -3.40 39.29
CA ASP A 238 33.91 -2.13 40.05
C ASP A 238 34.42 -0.91 39.24
N LYS A 239 34.62 -1.01 37.92
CA LYS A 239 35.22 0.10 37.16
C LYS A 239 34.16 1.08 36.68
N GLN A 240 34.02 2.20 37.39
CA GLN A 240 33.22 3.34 36.93
C GLN A 240 33.98 4.15 35.89
N ILE A 241 33.32 4.37 34.76
CA ILE A 241 33.86 5.10 33.60
C ILE A 241 32.80 6.10 33.15
N GLN A 242 33.24 7.30 32.80
CA GLN A 242 32.38 8.29 32.16
C GLN A 242 32.73 8.44 30.69
N PHE A 243 31.71 8.49 29.85
CA PHE A 243 31.84 8.76 28.42
C PHE A 243 31.03 9.98 28.01
N ASP A 244 31.57 10.84 27.15
CA ASP A 244 30.77 11.82 26.41
C ASP A 244 30.36 11.23 25.06
N ALA A 245 29.06 11.14 24.81
CA ALA A 245 28.51 10.64 23.55
C ALA A 245 27.75 11.77 22.82
N THR A 246 28.16 12.09 21.58
CA THR A 246 27.43 13.01 20.72
C THR A 246 26.32 12.26 19.99
N LEU A 247 25.07 12.54 20.34
CA LEU A 247 23.89 11.86 19.81
C LEU A 247 23.65 12.19 18.34
N THR A 248 22.98 11.29 17.62
CA THR A 248 22.62 11.47 16.19
C THR A 248 21.10 11.35 15.97
N GLU A 249 20.64 11.51 14.74
CA GLU A 249 19.27 11.14 14.36
C GLU A 249 19.07 9.62 14.42
N HIS A 250 17.87 9.17 14.82
CA HIS A 250 17.50 7.76 14.76
C HIS A 250 17.49 7.26 13.30
N PRO A 251 18.36 6.31 12.90
CA PRO A 251 18.26 5.69 11.58
C PRO A 251 16.92 4.98 11.45
N LEU A 252 16.46 4.80 10.21
CA LEU A 252 15.29 3.97 9.99
C LEU A 252 15.65 2.51 10.33
N ASP A 253 15.04 2.00 11.40
CA ASP A 253 15.07 0.61 11.82
C ASP A 253 14.10 -0.21 10.97
N LEU A 254 14.47 -0.43 9.70
CA LEU A 254 13.62 -1.07 8.69
C LEU A 254 13.07 -2.43 9.13
N VAL A 255 13.88 -3.23 9.83
CA VAL A 255 13.45 -4.47 10.50
C VAL A 255 13.78 -4.31 11.98
N ARG A 256 12.83 -4.65 12.86
CA ARG A 256 12.97 -4.54 14.32
C ARG A 256 12.05 -5.50 15.06
N LEU A 257 12.37 -5.76 16.32
CA LEU A 257 11.46 -6.46 17.24
C LEU A 257 10.24 -5.59 17.59
N ALA A 258 9.11 -6.24 17.87
CA ALA A 258 7.84 -5.57 18.11
C ALA A 258 7.85 -4.70 19.38
N ASP A 259 8.54 -5.13 20.44
CA ASP A 259 8.76 -4.39 21.69
C ASP A 259 9.70 -3.19 21.56
N THR A 260 10.62 -3.21 20.60
CA THR A 260 11.51 -2.07 20.30
C THR A 260 10.88 -1.02 19.37
N ALA A 261 9.60 -1.17 19.03
CA ALA A 261 8.93 -0.33 18.06
C ALA A 261 8.57 1.08 18.56
N GLY A 262 8.71 1.38 19.86
CA GLY A 262 8.35 2.68 20.44
C GLY A 262 6.86 3.00 20.28
N GLU A 263 6.50 4.22 19.87
CA GLU A 263 5.10 4.65 19.70
C GLU A 263 4.31 3.83 18.67
N ASP A 264 5.01 3.18 17.73
CA ASP A 264 4.43 2.31 16.70
C ASP A 264 4.20 0.87 17.18
N GLN A 265 4.50 0.55 18.44
CA GLN A 265 4.19 -0.74 19.03
C GLN A 265 2.67 -0.99 19.03
N ILE A 266 2.30 -2.18 18.54
CA ILE A 266 0.91 -2.64 18.50
C ILE A 266 0.80 -3.81 19.47
N PRO A 267 -0.07 -3.72 20.50
CA PRO A 267 -0.37 -4.84 21.37
C PRO A 267 -0.78 -6.08 20.56
N GLY A 268 -0.26 -7.24 20.93
CA GLY A 268 -0.46 -8.50 20.22
C GLY A 268 0.50 -8.79 19.07
N ASN A 269 1.30 -7.84 18.58
CA ASN A 269 2.41 -8.19 17.70
C ASN A 269 3.51 -8.89 18.50
N LEU A 270 4.00 -10.02 18.00
CA LEU A 270 5.01 -10.82 18.69
C LEU A 270 6.41 -10.26 18.43
N SER A 271 7.22 -10.14 19.49
CA SER A 271 8.66 -9.93 19.37
C SER A 271 9.31 -11.24 18.92
N ARG A 272 9.79 -11.26 17.67
CA ARG A 272 10.37 -12.46 17.06
C ARG A 272 11.47 -12.06 16.08
N LEU A 273 12.61 -12.74 16.17
CA LEU A 273 13.70 -12.58 15.19
C LEU A 273 13.23 -12.94 13.78
N SER A 274 13.77 -12.26 12.78
CA SER A 274 13.51 -12.51 11.37
C SER A 274 14.47 -13.56 10.80
N SER A 275 14.10 -14.20 9.69
CA SER A 275 14.98 -15.14 8.96
C SER A 275 15.40 -16.43 9.70
N LEU A 276 14.59 -16.89 10.65
CA LEU A 276 14.88 -18.08 11.45
C LEU A 276 14.93 -19.36 10.60
N LEU A 277 15.86 -20.25 10.94
CA LEU A 277 16.10 -21.53 10.25
C LEU A 277 15.78 -22.70 11.18
N THR A 278 15.04 -23.70 10.67
CA THR A 278 14.73 -24.93 11.40
C THR A 278 14.69 -26.13 10.47
N VAL A 279 14.64 -27.34 11.04
CA VAL A 279 14.54 -28.58 10.28
C VAL A 279 13.09 -28.77 9.81
N GLY A 280 12.89 -28.81 8.51
CA GLY A 280 11.59 -28.93 7.86
C GLY A 280 11.13 -30.37 7.69
N LYS A 281 12.06 -31.31 7.50
CA LYS A 281 11.80 -32.74 7.34
C LYS A 281 12.99 -33.58 7.74
N VAL A 282 12.71 -34.72 8.38
CA VAL A 282 13.64 -35.80 8.70
C VAL A 282 12.97 -37.14 8.40
N GLY A 283 13.47 -37.86 7.39
CA GLY A 283 12.90 -39.15 7.00
C GLY A 283 11.41 -39.07 6.68
N ARG A 284 10.58 -39.71 7.50
CA ARG A 284 9.11 -39.70 7.35
C ARG A 284 8.40 -38.58 8.10
N ARG A 285 9.08 -37.87 9.01
CA ARG A 285 8.49 -36.78 9.80
C ARG A 285 8.79 -35.44 9.15
N GLU A 286 7.79 -34.57 9.09
CA GLU A 286 7.93 -33.21 8.59
C GLU A 286 7.06 -32.25 9.40
N ILE A 287 7.31 -30.95 9.26
CA ILE A 287 6.51 -29.96 9.97
C ILE A 287 5.05 -30.03 9.51
N SER A 288 4.18 -30.37 10.46
CA SER A 288 2.73 -30.42 10.30
C SER A 288 2.16 -29.05 9.90
N PRO A 289 1.07 -28.99 9.11
CA PRO A 289 0.41 -27.73 8.79
C PRO A 289 0.05 -26.92 10.05
N GLY A 290 0.36 -25.62 10.06
CA GLY A 290 0.14 -24.73 11.20
C GLY A 290 1.16 -24.84 12.34
N GLN A 291 2.07 -25.82 12.30
CA GLN A 291 3.19 -25.92 13.24
C GLN A 291 4.43 -25.21 12.69
N ARG A 292 5.34 -24.83 13.60
CA ARG A 292 6.59 -24.13 13.27
C ARG A 292 7.81 -25.04 13.23
N THR A 293 7.79 -26.11 14.02
CA THR A 293 8.86 -27.12 14.13
C THR A 293 8.27 -28.52 14.02
N ILE A 294 9.13 -29.53 13.87
CA ILE A 294 8.74 -30.95 13.92
C ILE A 294 8.41 -31.29 15.39
N ASP A 295 7.29 -31.99 15.62
CA ASP A 295 6.90 -32.41 16.97
C ASP A 295 8.01 -33.24 17.63
N ALA A 296 8.29 -32.94 18.91
CA ALA A 296 9.36 -33.54 19.72
C ALA A 296 10.81 -33.23 19.29
N LEU A 297 11.04 -32.43 18.25
CA LEU A 297 12.37 -31.93 17.92
C LEU A 297 12.68 -30.68 18.75
N ASN A 298 13.88 -30.62 19.34
CA ASN A 298 14.40 -29.39 19.94
C ASN A 298 14.52 -28.31 18.85
N ASP A 299 13.67 -27.30 18.89
CA ASP A 299 13.54 -26.32 17.81
C ASP A 299 14.79 -25.43 17.71
N PRO A 300 15.58 -25.53 16.62
CA PRO A 300 16.74 -24.69 16.39
C PRO A 300 16.44 -23.19 16.42
N THR A 301 15.20 -22.76 16.18
CA THR A 301 14.85 -21.33 16.27
C THR A 301 14.90 -20.76 17.69
N GLY A 302 14.80 -21.62 18.71
CA GLY A 302 14.90 -21.24 20.13
C GLY A 302 16.28 -21.46 20.75
N LEU A 303 17.13 -22.27 20.11
CA LEU A 303 18.49 -22.59 20.57
C LEU A 303 19.46 -21.42 20.35
N VAL A 304 20.49 -21.34 21.18
CA VAL A 304 21.62 -20.42 21.00
C VAL A 304 22.70 -21.11 20.17
N TRP A 305 23.03 -20.51 19.02
CA TRP A 305 23.99 -21.06 18.07
C TRP A 305 25.40 -20.55 18.42
N ASN A 306 26.42 -21.33 18.08
CA ASN A 306 27.80 -20.86 18.10
C ASN A 306 28.01 -19.82 16.99
N VAL A 307 28.86 -18.84 17.27
CA VAL A 307 29.29 -17.83 16.29
C VAL A 307 30.67 -18.21 15.78
N ASP A 308 30.81 -18.40 14.47
CA ASP A 308 32.10 -18.66 13.81
C ASP A 308 32.66 -17.36 13.23
N GLY A 309 33.85 -16.95 13.71
CA GLY A 309 34.55 -15.74 13.26
C GLY A 309 34.45 -14.55 14.22
N ALA A 310 35.48 -13.71 14.26
CA ALA A 310 35.55 -12.57 15.18
C ALA A 310 34.61 -11.42 14.72
N PRO A 311 33.97 -10.70 15.66
CA PRO A 311 33.12 -9.56 15.33
C PRO A 311 33.94 -8.39 14.75
N ALA A 312 33.52 -7.90 13.59
CA ALA A 312 33.78 -6.57 13.04
C ALA A 312 35.22 -6.12 12.71
N SER A 313 36.22 -7.01 12.56
CA SER A 313 37.57 -6.60 12.09
C SER A 313 38.13 -7.36 10.86
N ASP A 314 37.44 -8.41 10.40
CA ASP A 314 37.82 -9.19 9.22
C ASP A 314 36.98 -8.82 7.99
N ALA A 315 36.92 -7.52 7.66
CA ALA A 315 36.39 -7.14 6.35
C ALA A 315 37.29 -7.75 5.27
N ALA A 316 36.71 -8.43 4.30
CA ALA A 316 37.47 -8.92 3.15
C ALA A 316 38.11 -7.73 2.40
N ASP A 317 39.06 -8.01 1.50
CA ASP A 317 39.76 -6.96 0.73
C ASP A 317 38.80 -6.04 -0.05
N ASP A 318 37.59 -6.50 -0.35
CA ASP A 318 36.52 -5.74 -1.03
C ASP A 318 35.60 -4.95 -0.06
N GLY A 319 35.87 -4.99 1.24
CA GLY A 319 35.09 -4.37 2.30
C GLY A 319 33.85 -5.15 2.71
N SER A 320 33.60 -6.34 2.16
CA SER A 320 32.48 -7.18 2.59
C SER A 320 32.69 -7.75 3.99
N GLN A 321 31.61 -7.90 4.74
CA GLN A 321 31.61 -8.42 6.11
C GLN A 321 30.72 -9.65 6.21
N THR A 322 31.24 -10.71 6.82
CA THR A 322 30.52 -11.99 6.97
C THR A 322 30.39 -12.39 8.43
N ALA A 323 29.21 -12.87 8.83
CA ALA A 323 28.98 -13.54 10.10
C ALA A 323 28.44 -14.94 9.84
N SER A 324 28.99 -15.94 10.55
CA SER A 324 28.56 -17.34 10.42
C SER A 324 28.12 -17.90 11.77
N PHE A 325 27.11 -18.76 11.75
CA PHE A 325 26.52 -19.39 12.92
C PHE A 325 26.38 -20.88 12.68
N ASN A 326 26.58 -21.68 13.73
CA ASN A 326 26.34 -23.11 13.67
C ASN A 326 25.63 -23.64 14.93
N VAL A 327 24.81 -24.67 14.76
CA VAL A 327 24.28 -25.46 15.88
C VAL A 327 24.26 -26.92 15.49
N GLU A 328 24.64 -27.78 16.42
CA GLU A 328 24.56 -29.22 16.27
C GLU A 328 23.34 -29.76 17.01
N LEU A 329 22.62 -30.68 16.37
CA LEU A 329 21.58 -31.50 16.97
C LEU A 329 22.17 -32.91 17.11
N SER A 330 22.31 -33.36 18.35
CA SER A 330 22.88 -34.66 18.70
C SER A 330 22.04 -35.82 18.16
N GLU A 331 22.61 -37.02 18.22
CA GLU A 331 21.90 -38.25 17.84
C GLU A 331 20.61 -38.41 18.66
N ASN A 332 20.69 -38.20 19.97
CA ASN A 332 19.55 -38.33 20.89
C ASN A 332 18.41 -37.34 20.57
N GLU A 333 18.74 -36.10 20.21
CA GLU A 333 17.74 -35.08 19.85
C GLU A 333 17.07 -35.39 18.50
N MET A 334 17.83 -35.93 17.56
CA MET A 334 17.34 -36.26 16.21
C MET A 334 16.57 -37.58 16.17
N GLN A 335 16.88 -38.54 17.04
CA GLN A 335 16.15 -39.81 17.17
C GLN A 335 14.68 -39.57 17.50
N ALA A 336 14.37 -38.55 18.31
CA ALA A 336 12.99 -38.17 18.61
C ALA A 336 12.19 -37.81 17.35
N ALA A 337 12.85 -37.29 16.31
CA ALA A 337 12.28 -36.99 14.99
C ALA A 337 12.48 -38.11 13.95
N GLY A 338 13.17 -39.19 14.30
CA GLY A 338 13.46 -40.32 13.42
C GLY A 338 14.59 -40.08 12.42
N GLY A 339 15.60 -39.29 12.80
CA GLY A 339 16.85 -39.15 12.05
C GLY A 339 18.07 -39.27 12.94
N HIS A 340 19.23 -38.96 12.38
CA HIS A 340 20.53 -39.00 13.04
C HIS A 340 21.14 -37.61 13.16
N ALA A 341 22.25 -37.50 13.87
CA ALA A 341 22.92 -36.24 14.14
C ALA A 341 23.12 -35.36 12.88
N ILE A 342 22.85 -34.06 13.04
CA ILE A 342 23.04 -33.04 11.99
C ILE A 342 23.65 -31.77 12.57
N ALA A 343 24.29 -30.97 11.72
CA ALA A 343 24.65 -29.59 12.05
C ALA A 343 23.99 -28.62 11.08
N LEU A 344 23.37 -27.58 11.62
CA LEU A 344 22.85 -26.46 10.84
C LEU A 344 23.90 -25.36 10.81
N ARG A 345 24.10 -24.75 9.64
CA ARG A 345 24.97 -23.59 9.44
C ARG A 345 24.24 -22.49 8.70
N ARG A 346 24.50 -21.25 9.11
CA ARG A 346 23.93 -20.05 8.52
C ARG A 346 24.99 -18.97 8.41
N SER A 347 25.16 -18.38 7.23
CA SER A 347 26.01 -17.19 7.07
C SER A 347 25.22 -16.02 6.49
N TYR A 348 25.69 -14.83 6.84
CA TYR A 348 25.20 -13.55 6.35
C TYR A 348 26.39 -12.73 5.85
N THR A 349 26.34 -12.25 4.61
CA THR A 349 27.39 -11.41 4.03
C THR A 349 26.82 -10.08 3.57
N LEU A 350 27.36 -8.98 4.07
CA LEU A 350 26.98 -7.62 3.69
C LEU A 350 28.11 -6.96 2.90
N HIS A 351 27.77 -6.46 1.70
CA HIS A 351 28.69 -5.73 0.83
C HIS A 351 28.57 -4.21 1.04
N PRO A 352 29.65 -3.43 0.87
CA PRO A 352 29.58 -1.97 0.85
C PRO A 352 28.59 -1.45 -0.21
N GLY A 353 27.88 -0.36 0.08
CA GLY A 353 26.92 0.27 -0.82
C GLY A 353 25.64 -0.53 -1.12
N SER A 354 25.51 -1.76 -0.59
CA SER A 354 24.43 -2.67 -0.91
C SER A 354 23.25 -2.59 0.09
N PHE A 355 22.03 -2.70 -0.44
CA PHE A 355 20.81 -2.95 0.33
C PHE A 355 20.48 -4.45 0.43
N VAL A 356 21.43 -5.30 0.05
CA VAL A 356 21.27 -6.75 -0.05
C VAL A 356 22.25 -7.43 0.89
N LEU A 357 21.72 -8.37 1.67
CA LEU A 357 22.46 -9.30 2.51
C LEU A 357 22.45 -10.68 1.84
N ASP A 358 23.62 -11.20 1.49
CA ASP A 358 23.73 -12.56 1.00
C ASP A 358 23.57 -13.54 2.16
N MET A 359 22.95 -14.68 1.89
CA MET A 359 22.40 -15.57 2.88
C MET A 359 22.64 -17.02 2.46
N ASP A 360 23.54 -17.73 3.14
CA ASP A 360 23.74 -19.16 2.93
C ASP A 360 23.11 -19.99 4.05
N VAL A 361 22.49 -21.09 3.67
CA VAL A 361 21.88 -22.10 4.53
C VAL A 361 22.55 -23.43 4.23
N GLN A 362 22.97 -24.14 5.26
CA GLN A 362 23.58 -25.45 5.14
C GLN A 362 23.09 -26.40 6.23
N ILE A 363 22.78 -27.65 5.85
CA ILE A 363 22.55 -28.76 6.78
C ILE A 363 23.59 -29.84 6.49
N ASP A 364 24.42 -30.14 7.47
CA ASP A 364 25.42 -31.20 7.42
C ASP A 364 24.85 -32.48 8.02
N ASN A 365 24.91 -33.58 7.26
CA ASN A 365 24.66 -34.89 7.81
C ASN A 365 25.91 -35.37 8.55
N ARG A 366 25.83 -35.45 9.88
CA ARG A 366 26.94 -35.81 10.77
C ARG A 366 27.00 -37.30 11.08
N SER A 367 26.02 -38.06 10.58
CA SER A 367 25.99 -39.51 10.68
C SER A 367 26.73 -40.20 9.54
N ASP A 368 26.90 -41.49 9.71
CA ASP A 368 27.43 -42.48 8.79
C ASP A 368 26.36 -43.11 7.88
N GLU A 369 25.09 -42.68 8.01
CA GLU A 369 23.98 -43.09 7.15
C GLU A 369 23.47 -41.96 6.24
N THR A 370 22.80 -42.32 5.14
CA THR A 370 22.12 -41.33 4.30
C THR A 370 20.78 -40.95 4.91
N GLN A 371 20.49 -39.64 4.96
CA GLN A 371 19.27 -39.14 5.58
C GLN A 371 18.46 -38.26 4.61
N GLN A 372 17.14 -38.40 4.65
CA GLN A 372 16.25 -37.46 3.95
C GLN A 372 16.02 -36.21 4.78
N LEU A 373 16.54 -35.09 4.32
CA LEU A 373 16.51 -33.82 5.01
C LEU A 373 15.84 -32.74 4.17
N ALA A 374 15.14 -31.83 4.84
CA ALA A 374 14.73 -30.53 4.32
C ALA A 374 14.77 -29.51 5.46
N TYR A 375 15.01 -28.25 5.16
CA TYR A 375 14.86 -27.14 6.11
C TYR A 375 13.59 -26.33 5.83
N ARG A 376 13.13 -25.63 6.86
CA ARG A 376 12.19 -24.50 6.79
C ARG A 376 12.94 -23.21 7.07
N LEU A 377 12.68 -22.21 6.22
CA LEU A 377 13.14 -20.84 6.41
C LEU A 377 11.93 -19.94 6.70
N GLU A 378 11.93 -19.30 7.85
CA GLU A 378 10.98 -18.21 8.16
C GLU A 378 11.44 -16.92 7.49
N GLY A 379 10.48 -16.13 7.03
CA GLY A 379 10.72 -14.84 6.39
C GLY A 379 10.99 -13.70 7.39
N ILE A 380 10.90 -12.48 6.86
CA ILE A 380 11.05 -11.26 7.63
C ILE A 380 9.75 -10.91 8.32
N ASN A 381 9.85 -10.36 9.54
CA ASN A 381 8.75 -9.73 10.24
C ASN A 381 9.20 -8.38 10.80
N GLY A 382 8.29 -7.59 11.38
CA GLY A 382 8.69 -6.39 12.12
C GLY A 382 9.12 -5.24 11.22
N VAL A 383 8.72 -5.25 9.94
CA VAL A 383 9.01 -4.14 9.02
C VAL A 383 8.40 -2.84 9.55
N THR A 384 9.17 -1.76 9.55
CA THR A 384 8.75 -0.48 10.14
C THR A 384 7.53 0.13 9.47
N LEU A 385 6.68 0.75 10.29
CA LEU A 385 5.49 1.49 9.88
C LEU A 385 5.84 2.97 9.68
N GLU A 386 5.06 3.68 8.86
CA GLU A 386 5.16 5.14 8.85
C GLU A 386 4.39 5.75 10.03
N GLY A 387 3.35 5.06 10.46
CA GLY A 387 2.56 5.39 11.64
C GLY A 387 1.28 4.57 11.64
N TRP A 388 0.93 4.01 12.79
CA TRP A 388 -0.19 3.05 12.91
C TRP A 388 -1.55 3.60 12.42
N TRP A 389 -1.77 4.92 12.50
CA TRP A 389 -3.07 5.54 12.21
C TRP A 389 -3.22 6.11 10.80
N TYR A 390 -2.12 6.29 10.05
CA TYR A 390 -2.13 6.90 8.72
C TYR A 390 -1.37 6.11 7.64
N SER A 391 -0.65 5.05 8.01
CA SER A 391 -0.04 4.14 7.03
C SER A 391 -1.15 3.59 6.12
N ASN A 392 -1.07 3.93 4.83
CA ASN A 392 -2.09 3.56 3.87
C ASN A 392 -1.44 3.04 2.59
N LYS A 393 -1.27 1.72 2.55
CA LYS A 393 -0.89 1.05 1.32
C LYS A 393 -2.13 0.85 0.46
N ILE A 394 -1.96 0.86 -0.85
CA ILE A 394 -3.04 0.59 -1.79
C ILE A 394 -2.78 -0.74 -2.47
N SER A 395 -3.69 -1.69 -2.23
CA SER A 395 -3.65 -3.02 -2.82
C SER A 395 -3.88 -2.98 -4.34
N PRO A 396 -3.16 -3.80 -5.13
CA PRO A 396 -3.53 -4.11 -6.50
C PRO A 396 -4.79 -4.99 -6.55
N ASN A 397 -5.10 -5.69 -5.47
CA ASN A 397 -6.24 -6.59 -5.33
C ASN A 397 -7.49 -5.81 -4.88
N TRP A 398 -8.68 -6.33 -5.19
CA TRP A 398 -9.95 -5.72 -4.75
C TRP A 398 -10.12 -5.78 -3.21
N GLY A 399 -9.38 -6.67 -2.53
CA GLY A 399 -9.25 -6.68 -1.08
C GLY A 399 -8.29 -5.60 -0.58
N GLY A 400 -8.67 -4.91 0.50
CA GLY A 400 -7.83 -3.89 1.12
C GLY A 400 -6.48 -4.46 1.60
N SER A 401 -5.48 -3.59 1.72
CA SER A 401 -4.13 -3.89 2.23
C SER A 401 -3.98 -3.51 3.70
N ALA A 402 -3.06 -4.18 4.39
CA ALA A 402 -2.54 -3.76 5.68
C ALA A 402 -1.33 -2.83 5.46
N ALA A 403 -0.78 -2.33 6.55
CA ALA A 403 0.47 -1.59 6.55
C ALA A 403 1.66 -2.51 6.26
N ARG A 404 1.53 -3.80 6.58
CA ARG A 404 2.47 -4.88 6.23
C ARG A 404 1.69 -6.01 5.57
N ASP A 405 2.11 -6.39 4.37
CA ASP A 405 1.51 -7.51 3.64
C ASP A 405 2.62 -8.40 3.09
N VAL A 406 2.36 -9.71 2.96
CA VAL A 406 3.25 -10.62 2.25
C VAL A 406 3.06 -10.39 0.75
N VAL A 407 4.15 -10.21 0.03
CA VAL A 407 4.17 -10.11 -1.42
C VAL A 407 5.05 -11.19 -2.01
N TYR A 408 4.68 -11.72 -3.16
CA TYR A 408 5.49 -12.70 -3.86
C TYR A 408 5.26 -12.62 -5.36
N ARG A 409 6.16 -13.22 -6.13
CA ARG A 409 6.01 -13.36 -7.57
C ARG A 409 6.45 -14.75 -8.01
N THR A 410 5.55 -15.47 -8.67
CA THR A 410 5.87 -16.75 -9.33
C THR A 410 5.93 -16.57 -10.84
N LYS A 411 6.58 -17.49 -11.56
CA LYS A 411 6.53 -17.50 -13.04
C LYS A 411 5.12 -17.74 -13.59
N ALA A 412 4.25 -18.41 -12.84
CA ALA A 412 2.86 -18.68 -13.24
C ALA A 412 1.90 -17.50 -13.06
N GLU A 413 1.89 -16.87 -11.88
CA GLU A 413 0.83 -15.94 -11.45
C GLU A 413 1.24 -14.46 -11.53
N GLY A 414 2.53 -14.17 -11.66
CA GLY A 414 3.04 -12.81 -11.58
C GLY A 414 3.03 -12.30 -10.14
N HIS A 415 2.96 -10.97 -9.95
CA HIS A 415 3.02 -10.36 -8.62
C HIS A 415 1.68 -10.46 -7.88
N GLU A 416 1.73 -11.03 -6.68
CA GLU A 416 0.59 -11.20 -5.78
C GLU A 416 0.84 -10.60 -4.39
N LEU A 417 -0.25 -10.21 -3.73
CA LEU A 417 -0.25 -9.62 -2.39
C LEU A 417 -1.26 -10.35 -1.49
N VAL A 418 -0.75 -10.88 -0.38
CA VAL A 418 -1.54 -11.48 0.71
C VAL A 418 -1.59 -10.52 1.87
N SER A 419 -2.80 -9.99 2.13
CA SER A 419 -2.91 -8.92 3.12
C SER A 419 -2.75 -9.42 4.54
N GLY A 420 -1.91 -8.75 5.35
CA GLY A 420 -1.80 -9.01 6.79
C GLY A 420 -3.14 -8.86 7.51
N TYR A 421 -3.97 -7.89 7.08
CA TYR A 421 -5.34 -7.72 7.56
C TYR A 421 -6.23 -8.91 7.22
N GLY A 422 -6.06 -9.47 6.01
CA GLY A 422 -6.75 -10.69 5.59
C GLY A 422 -6.33 -11.90 6.40
N LEU A 423 -5.02 -12.06 6.65
CA LEU A 423 -4.47 -13.12 7.50
C LEU A 423 -5.01 -13.02 8.94
N LEU A 424 -5.10 -11.82 9.51
CA LEU A 424 -5.70 -11.61 10.83
C LEU A 424 -7.16 -12.05 10.88
N LYS A 425 -7.95 -11.73 9.86
CA LYS A 425 -9.34 -12.19 9.76
C LYS A 425 -9.45 -13.71 9.63
N ARG A 426 -8.54 -14.34 8.88
CA ARG A 426 -8.46 -15.79 8.77
C ARG A 426 -8.12 -16.42 10.12
N ALA A 427 -7.10 -15.93 10.80
CA ALA A 427 -6.64 -16.46 12.09
C ALA A 427 -7.66 -16.28 13.23
N ARG A 428 -8.57 -15.31 13.12
CA ARG A 428 -9.70 -15.16 14.05
C ARG A 428 -10.91 -16.05 13.71
N ASN A 429 -10.89 -16.67 12.54
CA ASN A 429 -11.94 -17.58 12.12
C ASN A 429 -11.47 -19.01 12.31
N GLU A 430 -11.87 -19.63 13.43
CA GLU A 430 -11.47 -21.00 13.81
C GLU A 430 -11.83 -22.07 12.76
N SER A 431 -12.73 -21.78 11.82
CA SER A 431 -13.10 -22.70 10.73
C SER A 431 -12.10 -22.74 9.57
N VAL A 432 -11.09 -21.86 9.56
CA VAL A 432 -10.10 -21.73 8.48
C VAL A 432 -8.71 -21.83 9.08
N PRO A 433 -7.75 -22.55 8.44
CA PRO A 433 -6.36 -22.52 8.88
C PRO A 433 -5.84 -21.08 8.98
N ASN A 434 -5.15 -20.76 10.07
CA ASN A 434 -4.59 -19.43 10.34
C ASN A 434 -3.71 -18.96 9.18
N ASP A 435 -2.94 -19.89 8.63
CA ASP A 435 -2.02 -19.67 7.55
C ASP A 435 -2.69 -19.72 6.17
N GLN A 436 -2.07 -19.06 5.21
CA GLN A 436 -2.46 -19.12 3.81
C GLN A 436 -1.34 -19.75 2.99
N ASN A 437 -1.59 -20.93 2.43
CA ASN A 437 -0.68 -21.53 1.45
C ASN A 437 -0.59 -20.66 0.20
N LEU A 438 0.63 -20.39 -0.26
CA LEU A 438 0.91 -19.72 -1.52
C LEU A 438 1.09 -20.75 -2.63
N PHE A 439 1.87 -21.80 -2.35
CA PHE A 439 1.92 -23.02 -3.15
C PHE A 439 2.27 -24.23 -2.28
N ALA A 440 1.82 -25.40 -2.72
CA ALA A 440 1.97 -26.69 -2.04
C ALA A 440 3.02 -27.59 -2.74
N PRO A 441 3.51 -28.66 -2.07
CA PRO A 441 4.52 -29.56 -2.63
C PRO A 441 4.19 -30.17 -4.00
N ASP A 442 2.91 -30.38 -4.29
CA ASP A 442 2.37 -30.95 -5.53
C ASP A 442 2.08 -29.89 -6.62
N SER A 443 2.32 -28.61 -6.33
CA SER A 443 2.16 -27.52 -7.31
C SER A 443 3.15 -27.66 -8.46
N GLN A 444 2.77 -27.16 -9.64
CA GLN A 444 3.63 -27.27 -10.83
C GLN A 444 4.86 -26.37 -10.70
N ALA A 445 5.96 -26.70 -11.38
CA ALA A 445 7.20 -25.93 -11.29
C ALA A 445 7.01 -24.41 -11.52
N PRO A 446 6.25 -23.94 -12.54
CA PRO A 446 6.04 -22.50 -12.73
C PRO A 446 5.33 -21.79 -11.55
N GLU A 447 4.52 -22.52 -10.78
CA GLU A 447 3.83 -22.02 -9.59
C GLU A 447 4.76 -21.94 -8.36
N ARG A 448 5.82 -22.75 -8.34
CA ARG A 448 6.82 -22.79 -7.26
C ARG A 448 8.07 -21.94 -7.56
N ASP A 449 8.31 -21.63 -8.82
CA ASP A 449 9.43 -20.80 -9.27
C ASP A 449 9.23 -19.33 -8.83
N LEU A 450 9.76 -18.99 -7.66
CA LEU A 450 9.65 -17.66 -7.06
C LEU A 450 10.70 -16.71 -7.60
N SER A 451 10.30 -15.64 -8.27
CA SER A 451 11.21 -14.52 -8.58
C SER A 451 11.57 -13.74 -7.31
N TYR A 452 10.64 -13.62 -6.36
CA TYR A 452 10.87 -13.07 -5.02
C TYR A 452 9.71 -13.40 -4.08
N ILE A 453 9.95 -13.28 -2.78
CA ILE A 453 8.93 -13.29 -1.72
C ILE A 453 9.38 -12.41 -0.56
N GLY A 454 8.49 -11.62 0.03
CA GLY A 454 8.87 -10.65 1.05
C GLY A 454 7.71 -10.07 1.84
N VAL A 455 8.04 -9.20 2.78
CA VAL A 455 7.08 -8.34 3.48
C VAL A 455 7.20 -6.93 2.93
N ASP A 456 6.07 -6.38 2.53
CA ASP A 456 5.96 -5.10 1.85
C ASP A 456 5.24 -4.08 2.72
N ALA A 457 5.90 -2.93 2.93
CA ALA A 457 5.35 -1.77 3.62
C ALA A 457 5.05 -0.63 2.63
N GLN A 458 4.63 0.54 3.12
CA GLN A 458 4.23 1.65 2.25
C GLN A 458 5.39 2.15 1.37
N TYR A 459 6.56 2.39 1.96
CA TYR A 459 7.73 2.96 1.26
C TYR A 459 8.96 2.06 1.23
N PHE A 460 8.90 0.88 1.86
CA PHE A 460 10.00 -0.07 1.94
C PHE A 460 9.50 -1.48 1.67
N THR A 461 10.41 -2.32 1.18
CA THR A 461 10.16 -3.75 0.97
C THR A 461 11.37 -4.51 1.50
N VAL A 462 11.09 -5.62 2.18
CA VAL A 462 12.12 -6.57 2.59
C VAL A 462 11.78 -7.93 1.99
N ALA A 463 12.63 -8.46 1.12
CA ALA A 463 12.32 -9.63 0.30
C ALA A 463 13.51 -10.56 0.09
N TYR A 464 13.23 -11.86 0.09
CA TYR A 464 14.13 -12.86 -0.43
C TYR A 464 14.13 -12.85 -1.95
N LEU A 465 15.34 -12.88 -2.50
CA LEU A 465 15.66 -12.90 -3.91
C LEU A 465 16.52 -14.14 -4.21
N PRO A 466 16.47 -14.65 -5.46
CA PRO A 466 17.42 -15.66 -5.93
C PRO A 466 18.87 -15.16 -5.81
N LYS A 467 19.81 -16.09 -5.75
CA LYS A 467 21.25 -15.77 -5.82
C LYS A 467 21.54 -14.93 -7.05
N GLU A 468 22.58 -14.11 -6.99
CA GLU A 468 23.02 -13.37 -8.17
C GLU A 468 23.30 -14.32 -9.35
N GLY A 469 22.79 -13.96 -10.54
CA GLY A 469 22.83 -14.78 -11.74
C GLY A 469 21.66 -15.77 -11.90
N GLU A 470 20.85 -15.99 -10.86
CA GLU A 470 19.65 -16.85 -10.94
C GLU A 470 18.37 -16.02 -11.12
N GLU A 471 17.42 -16.54 -11.91
CA GLU A 471 16.15 -15.86 -12.20
C GLU A 471 15.04 -16.13 -11.17
N SER A 472 15.16 -17.22 -10.40
CA SER A 472 14.11 -17.64 -9.46
C SER A 472 14.61 -18.62 -8.39
N LEU A 473 14.08 -18.49 -7.18
CA LEU A 473 14.15 -19.47 -6.10
C LEU A 473 13.26 -20.68 -6.45
N ASN A 474 13.85 -21.73 -7.01
CA ASN A 474 13.14 -22.93 -7.50
C ASN A 474 13.34 -24.17 -6.61
N THR A 475 14.08 -24.02 -5.51
CA THR A 475 14.41 -25.12 -4.59
C THR A 475 13.37 -25.30 -3.49
N PHE A 476 12.36 -24.42 -3.40
CA PHE A 476 11.29 -24.51 -2.41
C PHE A 476 10.11 -25.33 -2.93
N ARG A 477 9.64 -26.27 -2.11
CA ARG A 477 8.46 -27.11 -2.43
C ARG A 477 7.16 -26.51 -1.89
N ARG A 478 7.22 -25.71 -0.83
CA ARG A 478 6.04 -25.11 -0.19
C ARG A 478 6.35 -23.68 0.27
N ALA A 479 5.39 -22.79 0.10
CA ALA A 479 5.43 -21.43 0.63
C ALA A 479 4.11 -21.07 1.30
N ILE A 480 4.19 -20.40 2.46
CA ILE A 480 3.04 -20.12 3.34
C ILE A 480 3.14 -18.68 3.83
N ALA A 481 2.05 -17.90 3.78
CA ALA A 481 1.94 -16.61 4.44
C ALA A 481 1.25 -16.76 5.80
N SER A 482 1.77 -16.07 6.83
CA SER A 482 1.35 -16.23 8.23
C SER A 482 1.40 -14.92 9.02
N LEU A 483 0.91 -14.95 10.26
CA LEU A 483 0.96 -13.84 11.20
C LEU A 483 2.14 -13.98 12.16
N ALA A 484 2.79 -12.86 12.45
CA ALA A 484 3.74 -12.73 13.55
C ALA A 484 3.07 -11.98 14.72
N ALA A 485 1.86 -12.41 15.07
CA ALA A 485 0.99 -11.74 16.04
C ALA A 485 0.05 -12.72 16.74
N SER A 486 -0.33 -12.42 17.99
CA SER A 486 -1.44 -13.02 18.74
C SER A 486 -2.78 -12.44 18.26
N PRO A 487 -3.60 -13.18 17.50
CA PRO A 487 -4.79 -12.61 16.85
C PRO A 487 -5.83 -12.02 17.81
N SER A 488 -5.95 -12.60 19.01
CA SER A 488 -6.88 -12.20 20.08
C SER A 488 -6.49 -10.88 20.75
N GLU A 489 -5.20 -10.54 20.77
CA GLU A 489 -4.67 -9.35 21.46
C GLU A 489 -4.62 -8.11 20.58
N ILE A 490 -4.76 -8.26 19.26
CA ILE A 490 -4.70 -7.13 18.31
C ILE A 490 -5.96 -6.23 18.46
N PRO A 491 -5.82 -4.95 18.81
CA PRO A 491 -6.96 -4.05 18.93
C PRO A 491 -7.70 -3.83 17.60
N LYS A 492 -9.04 -3.76 17.62
CA LYS A 492 -9.87 -3.63 16.40
C LYS A 492 -9.51 -2.42 15.52
N ASN A 493 -9.10 -1.33 16.14
CA ASN A 493 -8.67 -0.12 15.45
C ASN A 493 -7.23 -0.16 14.90
N LYS A 494 -6.45 -1.17 15.28
CA LYS A 494 -5.05 -1.36 14.87
C LYS A 494 -4.85 -2.62 14.01
N GLU A 495 -5.93 -3.30 13.61
CA GLU A 495 -5.89 -4.52 12.80
C GLU A 495 -5.07 -4.40 11.50
N ARG A 496 -5.04 -3.20 10.89
CA ARG A 496 -4.26 -2.97 9.66
C ARG A 496 -2.77 -2.82 9.93
N ALA A 497 -2.35 -2.64 11.17
CA ALA A 497 -0.97 -2.57 11.61
C ALA A 497 -0.48 -3.92 12.19
N VAL A 498 -1.17 -5.02 11.94
CA VAL A 498 -0.72 -6.37 12.37
C VAL A 498 0.62 -6.74 11.71
N ASN A 499 1.44 -7.52 12.42
CA ASN A 499 2.69 -8.05 11.90
C ASN A 499 2.45 -9.36 11.13
N THR A 500 3.17 -9.55 10.03
CA THR A 500 3.04 -10.71 9.14
C THR A 500 4.41 -11.22 8.74
N THR A 501 4.48 -12.50 8.37
CA THR A 501 5.67 -13.20 7.92
C THR A 501 5.28 -14.28 6.91
N PHE A 502 6.24 -15.04 6.43
CA PHE A 502 6.03 -16.19 5.56
C PHE A 502 6.99 -17.33 5.91
N TYR A 503 6.71 -18.54 5.43
CA TYR A 503 7.56 -19.72 5.59
C TYR A 503 7.85 -20.34 4.24
N LEU A 504 9.08 -20.78 4.03
CA LEU A 504 9.55 -21.48 2.84
C LEU A 504 10.13 -22.83 3.25
N ASP A 505 9.56 -23.92 2.71
CA ASP A 505 10.09 -25.25 2.92
C ASP A 505 10.86 -25.69 1.68
N SER A 506 12.12 -26.06 1.88
CA SER A 506 12.99 -26.59 0.84
C SER A 506 12.49 -27.93 0.29
N GLY A 507 12.97 -28.27 -0.91
CA GLY A 507 12.88 -29.60 -1.48
C GLY A 507 13.53 -30.63 -0.56
N VAL A 508 13.01 -31.86 -0.59
CA VAL A 508 13.58 -32.97 0.17
C VAL A 508 14.80 -33.49 -0.56
N ALA A 509 15.93 -33.60 0.13
CA ALA A 509 17.17 -34.13 -0.41
C ALA A 509 17.59 -35.38 0.37
N ASP A 510 18.03 -36.43 -0.35
CA ASP A 510 18.80 -37.51 0.24
C ASP A 510 20.24 -37.00 0.44
N VAL A 511 20.63 -36.74 1.70
CA VAL A 511 21.94 -36.20 2.06
C VAL A 511 22.84 -37.36 2.51
N PRO A 512 23.88 -37.74 1.75
CA PRO A 512 24.77 -38.83 2.13
C PRO A 512 25.53 -38.54 3.43
N ALA A 513 26.08 -39.59 4.03
CA ALA A 513 26.96 -39.49 5.19
C ALA A 513 28.08 -38.48 4.97
N GLY A 514 28.31 -37.58 5.94
CA GLY A 514 29.32 -36.53 5.88
C GLY A 514 29.11 -35.45 4.81
N SER A 515 28.00 -35.48 4.06
CA SER A 515 27.67 -34.51 3.02
C SER A 515 26.74 -33.41 3.53
N SER A 516 26.50 -32.39 2.69
CA SER A 516 25.69 -31.23 3.07
C SER A 516 24.59 -30.91 2.05
N LEU A 517 23.42 -30.54 2.54
CA LEU A 517 22.42 -29.78 1.76
C LEU A 517 22.77 -28.29 1.87
N LYS A 518 22.94 -27.58 0.75
CA LYS A 518 23.30 -26.16 0.72
C LYS A 518 22.34 -25.35 -0.14
N GLN A 519 22.02 -24.14 0.32
CA GLN A 519 21.26 -23.15 -0.42
C GLN A 519 21.85 -21.76 -0.21
N SER A 520 22.04 -21.03 -1.30
CA SER A 520 22.29 -19.57 -1.26
C SER A 520 21.04 -18.81 -1.70
N LEU A 521 20.76 -17.70 -1.03
CA LEU A 521 19.75 -16.72 -1.43
C LEU A 521 20.23 -15.31 -1.03
N ARG A 522 19.46 -14.30 -1.39
CA ARG A 522 19.74 -12.90 -1.05
C ARG A 522 18.54 -12.28 -0.34
N LEU A 523 18.79 -11.38 0.60
CA LEU A 523 17.78 -10.61 1.30
C LEU A 523 17.94 -9.13 0.95
N PHE A 524 17.01 -8.62 0.15
CA PHE A 524 16.90 -7.18 -0.08
C PHE A 524 16.16 -6.52 1.07
N ALA A 525 16.70 -5.42 1.61
CA ALA A 525 16.10 -4.62 2.68
C ALA A 525 16.27 -3.13 2.35
N GLY A 526 15.31 -2.53 1.63
CA GLY A 526 15.51 -1.18 1.12
C GLY A 526 14.27 -0.40 0.69
N PRO A 527 14.47 0.87 0.29
CA PRO A 527 13.41 1.79 -0.11
C PRO A 527 12.84 1.48 -1.49
N LYS A 528 11.56 1.79 -1.70
CA LYS A 528 10.84 1.69 -2.98
C LYS A 528 11.28 2.75 -4.02
N GLN A 529 12.56 2.75 -4.35
CA GLN A 529 13.13 3.58 -5.42
C GLN A 529 13.02 2.85 -6.76
N PRO A 530 12.46 3.46 -7.82
CA PRO A 530 12.29 2.79 -9.10
C PRO A 530 13.59 2.21 -9.67
N GLU A 531 14.67 2.98 -9.70
CA GLU A 531 15.96 2.54 -10.25
C GLU A 531 16.55 1.37 -9.46
N LEU A 532 16.47 1.43 -8.13
CA LEU A 532 16.91 0.36 -7.23
C LEU A 532 16.06 -0.90 -7.42
N PHE A 533 14.75 -0.77 -7.55
CA PHE A 533 13.84 -1.90 -7.69
C PHE A 533 13.99 -2.58 -9.06
N THR A 534 14.23 -1.82 -10.13
CA THR A 534 14.54 -2.39 -11.45
C THR A 534 15.82 -3.23 -11.40
N GLN A 535 16.84 -2.82 -10.65
CA GLN A 535 18.08 -3.60 -10.48
C GLN A 535 17.83 -4.99 -9.87
N TYR A 536 16.85 -5.11 -8.97
CA TYR A 536 16.54 -6.35 -8.24
C TYR A 536 15.27 -7.06 -8.72
N GLY A 537 14.62 -6.60 -9.79
CA GLY A 537 13.40 -7.20 -10.31
C GLY A 537 12.17 -7.03 -9.40
N LEU A 538 12.15 -5.97 -8.59
CA LEU A 538 11.10 -5.68 -7.60
C LEU A 538 10.09 -4.61 -8.09
N ASP A 539 10.10 -4.21 -9.36
CA ASP A 539 9.30 -3.10 -9.90
C ASP A 539 7.81 -3.17 -9.56
N ASP A 540 7.25 -4.38 -9.50
CA ASP A 540 5.83 -4.60 -9.24
C ASP A 540 5.41 -4.27 -7.80
N CYS A 541 6.35 -4.19 -6.86
CA CYS A 541 6.11 -3.74 -5.48
C CYS A 541 5.80 -2.23 -5.41
N ILE A 542 6.01 -1.46 -6.49
CA ILE A 542 5.61 -0.05 -6.61
C ILE A 542 4.30 0.05 -7.41
N TYR A 543 3.18 0.12 -6.69
CA TYR A 543 1.86 0.15 -7.31
C TYR A 543 1.36 1.57 -7.65
N TYR A 544 1.58 1.99 -8.90
CA TYR A 544 1.08 3.28 -9.42
C TYR A 544 -0.42 3.31 -9.78
N GLY A 545 -1.17 2.21 -9.61
CA GLY A 545 -2.59 2.15 -9.98
C GLY A 545 -2.84 1.96 -11.49
N TRP A 546 -4.10 2.14 -11.91
CA TRP A 546 -4.53 1.95 -13.31
C TRP A 546 -3.95 2.96 -14.31
N PHE A 547 -3.55 4.13 -13.82
CA PHE A 547 -2.94 5.20 -14.62
C PHE A 547 -1.47 5.33 -14.23
N SER A 548 -0.70 4.27 -14.48
CA SER A 548 0.73 4.25 -14.13
C SER A 548 1.58 5.13 -15.04
N TRP A 549 1.25 5.23 -16.34
CA TRP A 549 2.03 6.05 -17.28
C TRP A 549 1.99 7.55 -16.97
N PRO A 550 0.83 8.20 -16.66
CA PRO A 550 0.81 9.60 -16.27
C PRO A 550 1.49 9.79 -14.92
N ALA A 551 1.31 8.85 -13.98
CA ALA A 551 1.96 8.92 -12.67
C ALA A 551 3.50 8.96 -12.81
N LYS A 552 4.08 8.04 -13.59
CA LYS A 552 5.53 8.01 -13.82
C LYS A 552 6.04 9.29 -14.51
N VAL A 553 5.30 9.84 -15.48
CA VAL A 553 5.66 11.09 -16.16
C VAL A 553 5.61 12.28 -15.20
N LEU A 554 4.53 12.39 -14.42
CA LEU A 554 4.35 13.46 -13.44
C LEU A 554 5.38 13.36 -12.30
N GLY A 555 5.75 12.16 -11.87
CA GLY A 555 6.82 11.93 -10.91
C GLY A 555 8.17 12.39 -11.41
N LYS A 556 8.56 12.02 -12.64
CA LYS A 556 9.79 12.54 -13.25
C LYS A 556 9.83 14.07 -13.30
N LEU A 557 8.70 14.69 -13.67
CA LEU A 557 8.59 16.14 -13.68
C LEU A 557 8.65 16.73 -12.25
N LEU A 558 8.05 16.06 -11.26
CA LEU A 558 8.11 16.47 -9.85
C LEU A 558 9.56 16.52 -9.34
N HIS A 559 10.33 15.46 -9.59
CA HIS A 559 11.75 15.39 -9.19
C HIS A 559 12.61 16.43 -9.91
N LEU A 560 12.30 16.74 -11.17
CA LEU A 560 12.96 17.82 -11.89
C LEU A 560 12.67 19.18 -11.23
N LEU A 561 11.41 19.43 -10.87
CA LEU A 561 10.97 20.68 -10.25
C LEU A 561 11.46 20.83 -8.80
N SER A 562 11.71 19.73 -8.09
CA SER A 562 12.29 19.81 -6.74
C SER A 562 13.69 20.41 -6.73
N GLY A 563 14.43 20.35 -7.85
CA GLY A 563 15.72 21.04 -7.98
C GLY A 563 15.64 22.58 -7.89
N VAL A 564 14.46 23.18 -8.07
CA VAL A 564 14.25 24.63 -7.92
C VAL A 564 14.16 25.05 -6.45
N GLY A 565 13.90 24.12 -5.53
CA GLY A 565 13.74 24.41 -4.11
C GLY A 565 13.47 23.16 -3.29
N ASN A 566 12.24 23.01 -2.81
CA ASN A 566 11.80 21.82 -2.06
C ASN A 566 10.61 21.13 -2.74
N TYR A 567 10.27 19.94 -2.27
CA TYR A 567 9.16 19.18 -2.84
C TYR A 567 7.79 19.85 -2.68
N ALA A 568 7.57 20.68 -1.66
CA ALA A 568 6.30 21.42 -1.52
C ALA A 568 6.14 22.47 -2.64
N LEU A 569 7.20 23.22 -2.93
CA LEU A 569 7.24 24.14 -4.07
C LEU A 569 7.15 23.37 -5.39
N ALA A 570 7.80 22.21 -5.50
CA ALA A 570 7.70 21.37 -6.68
C ALA A 570 6.26 20.93 -6.96
N ILE A 571 5.51 20.52 -5.93
CA ILE A 571 4.08 20.18 -6.04
C ILE A 571 3.27 21.40 -6.48
N PHE A 572 3.53 22.59 -5.91
CA PHE A 572 2.87 23.83 -6.30
C PHE A 572 3.10 24.13 -7.79
N LEU A 573 4.37 24.15 -8.23
CA LEU A 573 4.75 24.42 -9.62
C LEU A 573 4.20 23.38 -10.59
N LEU A 574 4.29 22.09 -10.23
CA LEU A 574 3.72 21.00 -11.01
C LEU A 574 2.22 21.20 -11.22
N THR A 575 1.51 21.57 -10.15
CA THR A 575 0.07 21.86 -10.21
C THR A 575 -0.22 23.00 -11.16
N VAL A 576 0.53 24.11 -11.06
CA VAL A 576 0.38 25.28 -11.95
C VAL A 576 0.65 24.92 -13.40
N ILE A 577 1.70 24.15 -13.69
CA ILE A 577 2.06 23.71 -15.05
C ILE A 577 0.95 22.83 -15.64
N VAL A 578 0.52 21.80 -14.90
CA VAL A 578 -0.54 20.89 -15.36
C VAL A 578 -1.85 21.65 -15.57
N ARG A 579 -2.26 22.48 -14.61
CA ARG A 579 -3.47 23.29 -14.71
C ARG A 579 -3.40 24.32 -15.84
N GLY A 580 -2.24 24.93 -16.05
CA GLY A 580 -1.95 25.83 -17.16
C GLY A 580 -2.10 25.14 -18.52
N ALA A 581 -1.51 23.96 -18.69
CA ALA A 581 -1.67 23.15 -19.90
C ALA A 581 -3.13 22.75 -20.16
N MET A 582 -3.89 22.50 -19.09
CA MET A 582 -5.32 22.17 -19.15
C MET A 582 -6.24 23.39 -19.32
N PHE A 583 -5.74 24.62 -19.19
CA PHE A 583 -6.55 25.84 -19.22
C PHE A 583 -7.44 25.99 -20.47
N PRO A 584 -6.99 25.67 -21.71
CA PRO A 584 -7.86 25.78 -22.89
C PRO A 584 -9.10 24.88 -22.80
N LEU A 585 -8.93 23.69 -22.19
CA LEU A 585 -10.00 22.73 -21.98
C LEU A 585 -10.92 23.19 -20.83
N SER A 586 -10.34 23.59 -19.71
CA SER A 586 -11.06 24.07 -18.52
C SER A 586 -11.87 25.34 -18.82
N ARG A 587 -11.34 26.26 -19.64
CA ARG A 587 -12.07 27.42 -20.16
C ARG A 587 -13.31 27.01 -20.96
N LYS A 588 -13.21 26.03 -21.86
CA LYS A 588 -14.38 25.51 -22.60
C LYS A 588 -15.43 24.93 -21.67
N ALA A 589 -15.01 24.19 -20.64
CA ALA A 589 -15.90 23.66 -19.61
C ALA A 589 -16.62 24.79 -18.86
N ALA A 590 -15.90 25.83 -18.45
CA ALA A 590 -16.46 26.98 -17.75
C ALA A 590 -17.47 27.76 -18.61
N VAL A 591 -17.19 27.96 -19.91
CA VAL A 591 -18.14 28.58 -20.85
C VAL A 591 -19.40 27.73 -20.99
N ASN A 592 -19.25 26.41 -21.13
CA ASN A 592 -20.40 25.50 -21.22
C ASN A 592 -21.24 25.52 -19.92
N ALA A 593 -20.61 25.65 -18.75
CA ALA A 593 -21.31 25.78 -17.48
C ALA A 593 -22.12 27.09 -17.40
N GLN A 594 -21.59 28.21 -17.91
CA GLN A 594 -22.35 29.46 -18.01
C GLN A 594 -23.54 29.36 -18.96
N ARG A 595 -23.37 28.71 -20.12
CA ARG A 595 -24.48 28.43 -21.05
C ARG A 595 -25.58 27.59 -20.38
N MET A 596 -25.20 26.60 -19.58
CA MET A 596 -26.17 25.83 -18.80
C MET A 596 -26.92 26.71 -17.78
N GLN A 597 -26.23 27.67 -17.16
CA GLN A 597 -26.86 28.63 -16.24
C GLN A 597 -27.88 29.53 -16.96
N GLU A 598 -27.62 29.94 -18.20
CA GLU A 598 -28.57 30.68 -19.03
C GLU A 598 -29.80 29.84 -19.41
N LEU A 599 -29.65 28.52 -19.58
CA LEU A 599 -30.75 27.58 -19.89
C LEU A 599 -31.56 27.15 -18.65
N ALA A 600 -30.98 27.27 -17.45
CA ALA A 600 -31.61 26.89 -16.18
C ALA A 600 -33.06 27.42 -15.99
N PRO A 601 -33.39 28.70 -16.27
CA PRO A 601 -34.76 29.19 -16.11
C PRO A 601 -35.76 28.51 -17.05
N GLU A 602 -35.39 28.23 -18.31
CA GLU A 602 -36.28 27.55 -19.26
C GLU A 602 -36.44 26.06 -18.90
N LEU A 603 -35.36 25.41 -18.46
CA LEU A 603 -35.43 24.05 -17.92
C LEU A 603 -36.34 23.97 -16.68
N LYS A 604 -36.34 25.02 -15.85
CA LYS A 604 -37.25 25.12 -14.70
C LYS A 604 -38.70 25.24 -15.14
N LYS A 605 -39.02 26.10 -16.11
CA LYS A 605 -40.38 26.21 -16.68
C LYS A 605 -40.88 24.88 -17.23
N ILE A 606 -40.01 24.13 -17.92
CA ILE A 606 -40.33 22.78 -18.40
C ILE A 606 -40.61 21.84 -17.21
N SER A 607 -39.76 21.86 -16.17
CA SER A 607 -39.97 21.01 -15.00
C SER A 607 -41.25 21.37 -14.22
N GLU A 608 -41.66 22.63 -14.21
CA GLU A 608 -42.90 23.08 -13.59
C GLU A 608 -44.14 22.72 -14.43
N LYS A 609 -44.02 22.77 -15.76
CA LYS A 609 -45.11 22.40 -16.69
C LYS A 609 -45.37 20.90 -16.76
N TYR A 610 -44.33 20.09 -16.59
CA TYR A 610 -44.39 18.62 -16.68
C TYR A 610 -44.07 17.94 -15.33
N LYS A 611 -44.58 18.48 -14.21
CA LYS A 611 -44.32 17.94 -12.86
C LYS A 611 -44.74 16.47 -12.72
N ASP A 612 -45.89 16.11 -13.30
CA ASP A 612 -46.50 14.78 -13.19
C ASP A 612 -46.25 13.89 -14.42
N ASP A 613 -45.57 14.41 -15.45
CA ASP A 613 -45.29 13.71 -16.71
C ASP A 613 -43.78 13.67 -16.97
N MET A 614 -43.14 12.65 -16.41
CA MET A 614 -41.70 12.44 -16.55
C MET A 614 -41.26 12.25 -18.00
N GLU A 615 -42.07 11.59 -18.83
CA GLU A 615 -41.75 11.37 -20.25
C GLU A 615 -41.86 12.67 -21.05
N GLY A 616 -42.91 13.45 -20.82
CA GLY A 616 -43.09 14.78 -21.39
C GLY A 616 -41.97 15.74 -20.97
N ARG A 617 -41.52 15.67 -19.71
CA ARG A 617 -40.39 16.46 -19.20
C ARG A 617 -39.10 16.12 -19.94
N VAL A 618 -38.77 14.85 -20.10
CA VAL A 618 -37.55 14.42 -20.82
C VAL A 618 -37.60 14.82 -22.30
N ARG A 619 -38.77 14.69 -22.94
CA ARG A 619 -38.97 15.08 -24.35
C ARG A 619 -38.80 16.59 -24.56
N ALA A 620 -39.48 17.40 -23.74
CA ALA A 620 -39.40 18.86 -23.82
C ALA A 620 -37.98 19.37 -23.50
N GLN A 621 -37.27 18.75 -22.55
CA GLN A 621 -35.87 19.06 -22.27
C GLN A 621 -34.95 18.78 -23.47
N ARG A 622 -35.14 17.64 -24.15
CA ARG A 622 -34.37 17.33 -25.37
C ARG A 622 -34.69 18.30 -26.51
N GLU A 623 -35.95 18.65 -26.69
CA GLU A 623 -36.38 19.58 -27.74
C GLU A 623 -35.80 20.98 -27.50
N LEU A 624 -35.84 21.48 -26.27
CA LEU A 624 -35.17 22.74 -25.90
C LEU A 624 -33.67 22.67 -26.21
N GLN A 625 -32.98 21.62 -25.77
CA GLN A 625 -31.54 21.42 -26.01
C GLN A 625 -31.19 21.36 -27.51
N GLN A 626 -32.04 20.74 -28.33
CA GLN A 626 -31.89 20.68 -29.78
C GLN A 626 -32.10 22.06 -30.43
N ARG A 627 -33.13 22.80 -30.02
CA ARG A 627 -33.41 24.16 -30.52
C ARG A 627 -32.27 25.13 -30.23
N VAL A 628 -31.66 25.03 -29.04
CA VAL A 628 -30.53 25.89 -28.66
C VAL A 628 -29.17 25.35 -29.13
N GLY A 629 -29.12 24.17 -29.75
CA GLY A 629 -27.88 23.54 -30.21
C GLY A 629 -26.88 23.24 -29.09
N PHE A 630 -27.34 23.04 -27.86
CA PHE A 630 -26.49 22.86 -26.68
C PHE A 630 -26.60 21.44 -26.12
N ASN A 631 -25.48 20.71 -26.09
CA ASN A 631 -25.41 19.37 -25.53
C ASN A 631 -24.89 19.40 -24.08
N PRO A 632 -25.69 19.02 -23.06
CA PRO A 632 -25.27 18.98 -21.66
C PRO A 632 -24.03 18.10 -21.42
N MET A 633 -23.86 17.02 -22.19
CA MET A 633 -22.73 16.09 -22.04
C MET A 633 -21.41 16.65 -22.55
N SER A 634 -21.45 17.68 -23.41
CA SER A 634 -20.22 18.35 -23.86
C SER A 634 -19.51 19.12 -22.74
N GLY A 635 -20.23 19.43 -21.64
CA GLY A 635 -19.69 20.11 -20.46
C GLY A 635 -18.94 19.18 -19.49
N CYS A 636 -19.26 17.88 -19.45
CA CYS A 636 -18.61 16.92 -18.55
C CYS A 636 -17.41 16.19 -19.18
N LEU A 637 -17.26 16.22 -20.51
CA LEU A 637 -16.12 15.61 -21.22
C LEU A 637 -14.73 16.08 -20.72
N PRO A 638 -14.51 17.37 -20.40
CA PRO A 638 -13.27 17.84 -19.75
C PRO A 638 -12.92 17.13 -18.44
N MET A 639 -13.93 16.77 -17.64
CA MET A 639 -13.73 16.09 -16.36
C MET A 639 -13.18 14.68 -16.53
N PHE A 640 -13.65 13.96 -17.56
CA PHE A 640 -13.14 12.62 -17.90
C PHE A 640 -11.71 12.65 -18.40
N LEU A 641 -11.31 13.68 -19.15
CA LEU A 641 -9.91 13.82 -19.57
C LEU A 641 -8.99 14.19 -18.40
N GLN A 642 -9.52 14.93 -17.42
CA GLN A 642 -8.78 15.34 -16.23
C GLN A 642 -8.59 14.21 -15.22
N LEU A 643 -9.55 13.27 -15.13
CA LEU A 643 -9.54 12.21 -14.13
C LEU A 643 -8.25 11.34 -14.17
N PRO A 644 -7.77 10.85 -15.33
CA PRO A 644 -6.50 10.11 -15.41
C PRO A 644 -5.29 10.91 -14.91
N ILE A 645 -5.22 12.21 -15.24
CA ILE A 645 -4.12 13.10 -14.83
C ILE A 645 -4.14 13.29 -13.32
N PHE A 646 -5.34 13.52 -12.76
CA PHE A 646 -5.54 13.66 -11.32
C PHE A 646 -5.18 12.37 -10.58
N ILE A 647 -5.66 11.20 -11.03
CA ILE A 647 -5.34 9.92 -10.40
C ILE A 647 -3.84 9.63 -10.51
N GLY A 648 -3.22 9.92 -11.65
CA GLY A 648 -1.77 9.77 -11.82
C GLY A 648 -0.97 10.63 -10.83
N LEU A 649 -1.37 11.90 -10.66
CA LEU A 649 -0.73 12.81 -9.70
C LEU A 649 -0.94 12.34 -8.26
N TYR A 650 -2.17 12.00 -7.88
CA TYR A 650 -2.49 11.42 -6.58
C TYR A 650 -1.60 10.22 -6.27
N ARG A 651 -1.46 9.32 -7.23
CA ARG A 651 -0.66 8.10 -7.08
C ARG A 651 0.81 8.42 -6.90
N THR A 652 1.35 9.32 -7.73
CA THR A 652 2.73 9.80 -7.62
C THR A 652 3.01 10.30 -6.21
N LEU A 653 2.19 11.22 -5.70
CA LEU A 653 2.41 11.82 -4.37
C LEU A 653 2.25 10.83 -3.22
N SER A 654 1.57 9.70 -3.44
CA SER A 654 1.26 8.74 -2.38
C SER A 654 2.28 7.58 -2.28
N VAL A 655 3.01 7.31 -3.36
CA VAL A 655 3.97 6.18 -3.43
C VAL A 655 5.43 6.61 -3.55
N ASP A 656 5.66 7.91 -3.75
CA ASP A 656 7.01 8.46 -3.93
C ASP A 656 7.74 8.57 -2.60
N ILE A 657 8.76 7.72 -2.45
CA ILE A 657 9.65 7.68 -1.29
C ILE A 657 10.40 9.01 -1.08
N GLU A 658 10.66 9.81 -2.10
CA GLU A 658 11.41 11.07 -1.93
C GLU A 658 10.56 12.17 -1.25
N LEU A 659 9.24 11.99 -1.20
CA LEU A 659 8.34 12.84 -0.39
C LEU A 659 8.35 12.46 1.09
N ARG A 660 8.79 11.23 1.42
CA ARG A 660 8.99 10.80 2.80
C ARG A 660 10.04 11.70 3.44
N GLN A 661 9.66 12.34 4.54
CA GLN A 661 10.53 13.27 5.28
C GLN A 661 10.99 14.49 4.47
N ALA A 662 10.33 14.79 3.36
CA ALA A 662 10.41 16.11 2.75
C ALA A 662 9.55 17.08 3.56
N ALA A 663 10.11 18.22 3.97
CA ALA A 663 9.38 19.23 4.72
C ALA A 663 8.63 20.21 3.80
N PHE A 664 7.50 20.74 4.27
CA PHE A 664 6.78 21.84 3.63
C PHE A 664 7.66 23.09 3.52
N ALA A 665 8.28 23.48 4.63
CA ALA A 665 9.30 24.51 4.71
C ALA A 665 10.33 24.13 5.79
N SER A 666 11.53 24.72 5.73
CA SER A 666 12.61 24.42 6.68
C SER A 666 12.27 24.79 8.13
N TRP A 667 11.40 25.79 8.33
CA TRP A 667 10.98 26.27 9.66
C TRP A 667 9.75 25.55 10.23
N THR A 668 9.11 24.64 9.48
CA THR A 668 7.89 23.96 9.94
C THR A 668 8.17 22.57 10.47
N SER A 669 7.93 22.34 11.76
CA SER A 669 8.03 21.02 12.39
C SER A 669 6.76 20.16 12.20
N TRP A 670 5.60 20.81 12.09
CA TRP A 670 4.28 20.18 11.97
C TRP A 670 3.98 19.59 10.58
N ALA A 671 4.69 20.03 9.54
CA ALA A 671 4.62 19.50 8.18
C ALA A 671 6.01 19.14 7.67
N SER A 672 6.75 18.36 8.45
CA SER A 672 8.11 17.90 8.14
C SER A 672 8.16 16.63 7.28
N ASN A 673 6.99 16.08 6.91
CA ASN A 673 6.85 14.90 6.06
C ASN A 673 5.66 15.06 5.10
N LEU A 674 5.93 15.38 3.83
CA LEU A 674 4.89 15.56 2.81
C LEU A 674 4.14 14.26 2.46
N ALA A 675 4.72 13.10 2.77
CA ALA A 675 4.15 11.78 2.57
C ALA A 675 3.26 11.31 3.74
N ALA A 676 3.19 12.07 4.84
CA ALA A 676 2.32 11.85 5.99
C ALA A 676 1.29 12.98 6.11
N PRO A 677 0.18 12.79 6.85
CA PRO A 677 -0.69 13.89 7.23
C PRO A 677 0.08 14.96 8.00
N ASP A 678 -0.37 16.21 7.93
CA ASP A 678 0.20 17.25 8.78
C ASP A 678 -0.16 17.04 10.27
N MET A 679 0.64 17.58 11.18
CA MET A 679 0.51 17.31 12.62
C MET A 679 0.73 18.60 13.41
N LEU A 680 -0.21 19.55 13.31
CA LEU A 680 -0.05 20.88 13.91
C LEU A 680 -0.11 20.85 15.43
N TYR A 681 -1.06 20.12 16.00
CA TYR A 681 -1.27 20.05 17.45
C TYR A 681 -1.78 18.68 17.85
N TYR A 682 -1.21 18.09 18.89
CA TYR A 682 -1.71 16.84 19.45
C TYR A 682 -2.97 17.09 20.27
N TRP A 683 -4.07 16.44 19.93
CA TRP A 683 -5.33 16.56 20.67
C TRP A 683 -5.84 15.23 21.19
N GLY A 684 -5.05 14.17 21.05
CA GLY A 684 -5.45 12.80 21.33
C GLY A 684 -5.97 12.58 22.75
N ASP A 685 -5.43 13.31 23.73
CA ASP A 685 -5.74 13.13 25.16
C ASP A 685 -7.07 13.72 25.61
N TRP A 686 -7.55 14.79 24.97
CA TRP A 686 -8.78 15.48 25.38
C TRP A 686 -9.92 15.35 24.37
N MET A 687 -9.60 15.03 23.11
CA MET A 687 -10.60 14.74 22.09
C MET A 687 -11.21 13.36 22.33
N TRP A 688 -12.52 13.19 22.07
CA TRP A 688 -13.16 11.88 22.16
C TRP A 688 -12.38 10.84 21.34
N ASP A 689 -12.00 9.71 21.95
CA ASP A 689 -11.32 8.54 21.33
C ASP A 689 -11.85 8.13 19.94
N TYR A 690 -13.17 8.22 19.72
CA TYR A 690 -13.79 7.95 18.43
C TYR A 690 -13.46 9.01 17.37
N MET A 691 -13.20 10.27 17.73
CA MET A 691 -12.78 11.30 16.78
C MET A 691 -11.25 11.29 16.58
N SER A 692 -10.49 11.14 17.65
CA SER A 692 -9.01 11.13 17.63
C SER A 692 -8.40 9.87 17.01
N GLY A 693 -9.21 8.88 16.64
CA GLY A 693 -8.72 7.68 15.94
C GLY A 693 -7.98 6.68 16.85
N ARG A 694 -7.95 6.90 18.18
CA ARG A 694 -7.58 5.88 19.18
C ARG A 694 -8.60 4.73 19.26
N GLY A 695 -9.75 4.85 18.58
CA GLY A 695 -10.69 3.79 18.19
C GLY A 695 -10.90 3.69 16.66
N THR A 696 -12.12 3.43 16.16
CA THR A 696 -12.42 3.36 14.70
C THR A 696 -12.54 4.74 14.01
N GLY A 697 -11.94 5.77 14.58
CA GLY A 697 -12.19 7.17 14.27
C GLY A 697 -11.64 7.67 12.95
N TRP A 698 -12.04 8.87 12.51
CA TRP A 698 -11.76 9.42 11.16
C TRP A 698 -10.62 10.45 11.10
N LEU A 699 -10.36 11.22 12.17
CA LEU A 699 -9.48 12.40 12.11
C LEU A 699 -8.02 12.12 12.51
N GLY A 700 -7.79 11.09 13.32
CA GLY A 700 -6.45 10.83 13.86
C GLY A 700 -6.11 11.71 15.08
N PRO A 701 -4.97 11.45 15.73
CA PRO A 701 -4.64 12.00 17.05
C PRO A 701 -4.09 13.43 17.01
N TYR A 702 -3.95 14.00 15.82
CA TYR A 702 -3.48 15.36 15.60
C TYR A 702 -4.54 16.22 14.92
N PHE A 703 -4.50 17.52 15.19
CA PHE A 703 -5.19 18.52 14.42
C PHE A 703 -4.40 18.87 13.17
N ASN A 704 -5.07 18.79 12.02
CA ASN A 704 -4.50 19.02 10.70
C ASN A 704 -5.00 20.34 10.10
N ILE A 705 -4.12 21.31 9.87
CA ILE A 705 -4.45 22.62 9.30
C ILE A 705 -4.62 22.58 7.78
N LEU A 706 -3.84 21.79 7.04
CA LEU A 706 -3.93 21.76 5.58
C LEU A 706 -5.30 21.26 5.07
N PRO A 707 -5.87 20.16 5.61
CA PRO A 707 -7.24 19.73 5.32
C PRO A 707 -8.27 20.80 5.63
N VAL A 708 -8.12 21.56 6.72
CA VAL A 708 -9.04 22.67 7.06
C VAL A 708 -9.00 23.76 5.99
N ILE A 709 -7.82 24.10 5.49
CA ILE A 709 -7.67 25.04 4.36
C ILE A 709 -8.31 24.46 3.10
N VAL A 710 -8.10 23.18 2.79
CA VAL A 710 -8.75 22.51 1.65
C VAL A 710 -10.27 22.57 1.76
N MET A 711 -10.83 22.24 2.93
CA MET A 711 -12.26 22.32 3.20
C MET A 711 -12.80 23.73 3.00
N GLY A 712 -12.12 24.73 3.58
CA GLY A 712 -12.48 26.14 3.42
C GLY A 712 -12.48 26.57 1.94
N LEU A 713 -11.48 26.13 1.17
CA LEU A 713 -11.40 26.40 -0.26
C LEU A 713 -12.49 25.68 -1.06
N PHE A 714 -12.80 24.43 -0.76
CA PHE A 714 -13.90 23.72 -1.42
C PHE A 714 -15.25 24.38 -1.15
N LEU A 715 -15.52 24.77 0.10
CA LEU A 715 -16.73 25.52 0.45
C LEU A 715 -16.77 26.89 -0.22
N ALA A 716 -15.64 27.59 -0.29
CA ALA A 716 -15.54 28.85 -1.00
C ALA A 716 -15.81 28.68 -2.50
N GLN A 717 -15.23 27.66 -3.15
CA GLN A 717 -15.51 27.33 -4.55
C GLN A 717 -16.96 26.99 -4.79
N GLN A 718 -17.57 26.18 -3.92
CA GLN A 718 -18.98 25.86 -3.99
C GLN A 718 -19.82 27.12 -3.89
N LYS A 719 -19.58 27.97 -2.89
CA LYS A 719 -20.33 29.22 -2.72
C LYS A 719 -20.15 30.19 -3.89
N LEU A 720 -18.94 30.30 -4.44
CA LEU A 720 -18.63 31.21 -5.54
C LEU A 720 -19.17 30.75 -6.89
N PHE A 721 -19.33 29.44 -7.09
CA PHE A 721 -19.59 28.90 -8.40
C PHE A 721 -20.80 27.98 -8.53
N MET A 722 -21.50 27.70 -7.44
CA MET A 722 -22.82 27.10 -7.54
C MET A 722 -23.82 28.17 -8.00
N PRO A 723 -24.68 27.85 -8.99
CA PRO A 723 -25.77 28.74 -9.38
C PRO A 723 -26.74 28.93 -8.20
N PRO A 724 -27.42 30.10 -8.09
CA PRO A 724 -28.38 30.34 -7.02
C PRO A 724 -29.49 29.29 -7.05
N ALA A 725 -29.92 28.81 -5.88
CA ALA A 725 -31.00 27.84 -5.77
C ALA A 725 -32.30 28.43 -6.35
N THR A 726 -32.90 27.73 -7.30
CA THR A 726 -34.12 28.17 -7.99
C THR A 726 -35.39 27.60 -7.37
N ASP A 727 -35.28 26.59 -6.51
CA ASP A 727 -36.37 25.76 -5.98
C ASP A 727 -35.90 25.07 -4.68
N GLU A 728 -36.86 24.62 -3.85
CA GLU A 728 -36.55 24.01 -2.54
C GLU A 728 -35.76 22.71 -2.68
N GLN A 729 -35.97 21.97 -3.78
CA GLN A 729 -35.23 20.75 -4.11
C GLN A 729 -33.78 21.04 -4.52
N THR A 730 -33.52 22.07 -5.33
CA THR A 730 -32.14 22.52 -5.62
C THR A 730 -31.45 23.09 -4.39
N ALA A 731 -32.17 23.79 -3.51
CA ALA A 731 -31.63 24.27 -2.24
C ALA A 731 -31.23 23.11 -1.31
N MET A 732 -32.06 22.07 -1.20
CA MET A 732 -31.74 20.85 -0.46
C MET A 732 -30.54 20.13 -1.08
N THR A 733 -30.47 20.02 -2.41
CA THR A 733 -29.33 19.42 -3.12
C THR A 733 -28.03 20.19 -2.85
N GLN A 734 -28.07 21.53 -2.85
CA GLN A 734 -26.91 22.37 -2.51
C GLN A 734 -26.46 22.19 -1.05
N LYS A 735 -27.40 22.14 -0.10
CA LYS A 735 -27.10 21.85 1.31
C LYS A 735 -26.47 20.46 1.48
N MET A 736 -26.99 19.46 0.78
CA MET A 736 -26.45 18.11 0.77
C MET A 736 -25.03 18.06 0.16
N MET A 737 -24.77 18.80 -0.91
CA MET A 737 -23.42 18.91 -1.51
C MET A 737 -22.42 19.57 -0.57
N SER A 738 -22.82 20.63 0.14
CA SER A 738 -21.98 21.27 1.17
C SER A 738 -21.68 20.30 2.32
N TYR A 739 -22.68 19.55 2.79
CA TYR A 739 -22.49 18.52 3.82
C TYR A 739 -21.56 17.40 3.35
N MET A 740 -21.77 16.88 2.13
CA MET A 740 -20.88 15.89 1.52
C MET A 740 -19.44 16.40 1.45
N THR A 741 -19.24 17.68 1.21
CA THR A 741 -17.92 18.31 1.12
C THR A 741 -17.25 18.46 2.47
N LEU A 742 -18.03 18.78 3.51
CA LEU A 742 -17.55 18.74 4.88
C LEU A 742 -17.14 17.32 5.28
N VAL A 743 -18.01 16.33 5.04
CA VAL A 743 -17.73 14.92 5.32
C VAL A 743 -16.50 14.43 4.55
N MET A 744 -16.40 14.72 3.24
CA MET A 744 -15.21 14.43 2.43
C MET A 744 -13.96 15.12 2.99
N GLY A 745 -14.11 16.35 3.48
CA GLY A 745 -13.07 17.09 4.16
C GLY A 745 -12.55 16.42 5.43
N LEU A 746 -13.39 15.72 6.18
CA LEU A 746 -12.97 14.93 7.33
C LEU A 746 -12.05 13.76 6.92
N PHE A 747 -12.25 13.16 5.73
CA PHE A 747 -11.34 12.12 5.22
C PHE A 747 -9.94 12.66 4.91
N PHE A 748 -9.80 13.96 4.64
CA PHE A 748 -8.50 14.57 4.32
C PHE A 748 -7.58 14.68 5.54
N PHE A 749 -8.08 14.49 6.76
CA PHE A 749 -7.25 14.44 7.96
C PHE A 749 -6.26 13.25 7.97
N ARG A 750 -6.53 12.19 7.18
CA ARG A 750 -5.59 11.06 7.01
C ARG A 750 -4.81 11.10 5.70
N VAL A 751 -4.96 12.17 4.93
CA VAL A 751 -4.32 12.30 3.62
C VAL A 751 -2.94 12.93 3.77
N PRO A 752 -1.93 12.51 2.98
CA PRO A 752 -0.62 13.14 2.98
C PRO A 752 -0.67 14.66 2.75
N ALA A 753 0.15 15.42 3.48
CA ALA A 753 0.26 16.87 3.38
C ALA A 753 0.59 17.34 1.95
N GLY A 754 1.44 16.60 1.23
CA GLY A 754 1.75 16.85 -0.18
C GLY A 754 0.51 16.85 -1.07
N LEU A 755 -0.43 15.94 -0.83
CA LEU A 755 -1.69 15.93 -1.56
C LEU A 755 -2.59 17.10 -1.16
N CYS A 756 -2.61 17.49 0.11
CA CYS A 756 -3.34 18.68 0.54
C CYS A 756 -2.80 19.95 -0.15
N ILE A 757 -1.49 20.10 -0.29
CA ILE A 757 -0.87 21.23 -1.03
C ILE A 757 -1.32 21.25 -2.48
N TYR A 758 -1.36 20.08 -3.14
CA TYR A 758 -1.93 19.97 -4.49
C TYR A 758 -3.36 20.50 -4.51
N PHE A 759 -4.24 20.04 -3.60
CA PHE A 759 -5.64 20.47 -3.57
C PHE A 759 -5.81 21.95 -3.29
N ILE A 760 -5.01 22.52 -2.38
CA ILE A 760 -5.00 23.96 -2.10
C ILE A 760 -4.62 24.73 -3.37
N THR A 761 -3.49 24.39 -3.98
CA THR A 761 -2.96 25.06 -5.18
C THR A 761 -3.93 24.94 -6.36
N SER A 762 -4.42 23.74 -6.60
CA SER A 762 -5.43 23.41 -7.60
C SER A 762 -6.72 24.21 -7.38
N SER A 763 -7.11 24.40 -6.12
CA SER A 763 -8.33 25.13 -5.79
C SER A 763 -8.19 26.63 -5.98
N LEU A 764 -7.05 27.20 -5.56
CA LEU A 764 -6.70 28.59 -5.80
C LEU A 764 -6.61 28.90 -7.29
N TRP A 765 -5.97 28.01 -8.07
CA TRP A 765 -5.95 28.10 -9.52
C TRP A 765 -7.36 28.10 -10.10
N GLY A 766 -8.21 27.13 -9.70
CA GLY A 766 -9.59 27.04 -10.18
C GLY A 766 -10.43 28.28 -9.87
N ILE A 767 -10.21 28.90 -8.70
CA ILE A 767 -10.86 30.16 -8.34
C ILE A 767 -10.39 31.29 -9.25
N GLY A 768 -9.06 31.46 -9.38
CA GLY A 768 -8.46 32.48 -10.24
C GLY A 768 -8.87 32.34 -11.70
N GLU A 769 -8.86 31.11 -12.23
CA GLU A 769 -9.30 30.76 -13.57
C GLU A 769 -10.76 31.18 -13.79
N ARG A 770 -11.69 30.84 -12.90
CA ARG A 770 -13.10 31.21 -13.08
C ARG A 770 -13.33 32.70 -13.00
N ILE A 771 -12.59 33.42 -12.14
CA ILE A 771 -12.62 34.89 -12.09
C ILE A 771 -12.13 35.48 -13.43
N LEU A 772 -11.02 34.95 -13.98
CA LEU A 772 -10.46 35.39 -15.26
C LEU A 772 -11.42 35.10 -16.42
N VAL A 773 -12.01 33.91 -16.48
CA VAL A 773 -12.97 33.53 -17.51
C VAL A 773 -14.22 34.41 -17.44
N LYS A 774 -14.76 34.67 -16.24
CA LYS A 774 -15.90 35.58 -16.06
C LYS A 774 -15.60 37.00 -16.54
N LYS A 775 -14.37 37.50 -16.34
CA LYS A 775 -13.95 38.81 -16.84
C LYS A 775 -13.78 38.87 -18.37
N THR A 776 -13.47 37.74 -19.00
CA THR A 776 -13.15 37.67 -20.44
C THR A 776 -14.32 37.24 -21.33
N LEU A 777 -15.48 36.91 -20.75
CA LEU A 777 -16.67 36.55 -21.51
C LEU A 777 -17.54 37.77 -21.82
N PRO A 778 -18.13 37.85 -23.03
CA PRO A 778 -19.02 38.95 -23.40
C PRO A 778 -20.26 38.96 -22.51
N LYS A 779 -20.72 40.15 -22.11
CA LYS A 779 -21.90 40.33 -21.24
C LYS A 779 -23.24 40.03 -21.94
N THR A 780 -23.23 39.78 -23.24
CA THR A 780 -24.41 39.42 -24.03
C THR A 780 -24.77 37.94 -23.80
N PRO A 781 -26.06 37.59 -23.67
CA PRO A 781 -26.52 36.20 -23.57
C PRO A 781 -25.98 35.35 -24.73
N HIS A 782 -25.59 34.10 -24.46
CA HIS A 782 -25.10 33.17 -25.48
C HIS A 782 -26.23 32.65 -26.37
N PHE A 783 -27.46 32.67 -25.86
CA PHE A 783 -28.65 32.26 -26.60
C PHE A 783 -29.58 33.46 -26.84
N ASP A 784 -30.14 33.53 -28.05
CA ASP A 784 -31.19 34.50 -28.37
C ASP A 784 -32.45 34.20 -27.55
N LYS A 785 -33.03 35.22 -26.90
CA LYS A 785 -34.26 35.12 -26.12
C LYS A 785 -35.43 34.59 -26.97
N SER A 786 -35.48 34.91 -28.26
CA SER A 786 -36.52 34.42 -29.17
C SER A 786 -36.43 32.90 -29.39
N VAL A 787 -35.22 32.35 -29.45
CA VAL A 787 -34.96 30.90 -29.58
C VAL A 787 -35.24 30.17 -28.27
N LEU A 788 -34.91 30.78 -27.13
CA LEU A 788 -35.21 30.25 -25.79
C LEU A 788 -36.71 30.14 -25.52
N GLU A 789 -37.48 31.15 -25.92
CA GLU A 789 -38.95 31.19 -25.75
C GLU A 789 -39.71 30.37 -26.81
N GLY A 790 -39.01 29.77 -27.79
CA GLY A 790 -39.63 29.04 -28.89
C GLY A 790 -40.38 29.94 -29.90
N LYS A 791 -40.11 31.24 -29.90
CA LYS A 791 -40.65 32.23 -30.85
C LYS A 791 -39.78 32.28 -32.12
N VAL A 792 -39.53 31.14 -32.75
CA VAL A 792 -39.01 31.13 -34.12
C VAL A 792 -40.21 31.16 -35.04
N ASN A 793 -40.50 32.32 -35.60
CA ASN A 793 -41.54 32.49 -36.63
C ASN A 793 -41.14 31.69 -37.88
N HIS A 794 -41.68 30.47 -38.02
CA HIS A 794 -41.96 29.94 -39.34
C HIS A 794 -43.30 30.51 -39.82
N ARG A 795 -43.26 31.71 -40.39
CA ARG A 795 -44.27 32.24 -41.32
C ARG A 795 -43.44 32.95 -42.39
N GLY A 796 -43.34 32.42 -43.60
CA GLY A 796 -44.45 32.01 -44.45
C GLY A 796 -44.64 33.12 -45.48
N GLN A 797 -44.24 32.82 -46.71
CA GLN A 797 -44.43 33.64 -47.91
C GLN A 797 -45.86 34.19 -48.03
N ASN A 798 -45.93 35.36 -48.66
CA ASN A 798 -47.02 35.99 -49.44
C ASN A 798 -47.85 37.14 -48.82
N GLY A 799 -47.77 38.27 -49.53
CA GLY A 799 -48.69 39.41 -49.61
C GLY A 799 -48.37 40.55 -48.64
N GLY A 800 -48.13 41.82 -49.00
CA GLY A 800 -48.18 42.58 -50.24
C GLY A 800 -48.14 44.07 -49.84
N ASP A 801 -47.35 44.88 -50.56
CA ASP A 801 -47.27 46.36 -50.65
C ASP A 801 -47.67 47.27 -49.46
N GLN A 802 -46.75 48.12 -48.98
CA GLN A 802 -46.45 49.48 -49.50
C GLN A 802 -45.59 50.29 -48.49
N ASP A 803 -44.55 50.97 -49.01
CA ASP A 803 -43.82 52.18 -48.54
C ASP A 803 -43.73 52.50 -47.02
N SER A 804 -42.57 52.80 -46.40
CA SER A 804 -41.57 53.78 -46.84
C SER A 804 -40.39 53.87 -45.83
N GLY A 805 -39.17 54.09 -46.35
CA GLY A 805 -38.13 54.91 -45.72
C GLY A 805 -36.98 54.25 -44.94
N GLY A 806 -35.78 54.20 -45.54
CA GLY A 806 -34.52 54.43 -44.80
C GLY A 806 -33.35 53.45 -44.96
N ASN A 807 -32.60 53.60 -46.07
CA ASN A 807 -31.16 53.33 -46.27
C ASN A 807 -30.40 52.32 -45.37
N VAL A 808 -29.94 51.19 -45.95
CA VAL A 808 -28.62 50.61 -45.65
C VAL A 808 -28.02 49.90 -46.89
N VAL A 809 -26.89 50.46 -47.34
CA VAL A 809 -25.69 49.92 -48.03
C VAL A 809 -25.68 48.46 -48.49
N THR A 810 -25.45 48.26 -49.79
CA THR A 810 -25.17 46.99 -50.50
C THR A 810 -23.75 46.44 -50.27
N PRO A 811 -23.56 45.11 -50.34
CA PRO A 811 -22.34 44.53 -50.89
C PRO A 811 -22.57 43.60 -52.11
N ARG A 812 -21.55 43.59 -52.97
CA ARG A 812 -21.43 42.95 -54.31
C ARG A 812 -21.57 41.41 -54.32
N LYS A 813 -22.07 40.91 -55.46
CA LYS A 813 -22.10 39.50 -55.92
C LYS A 813 -20.69 38.86 -55.99
N PRO A 814 -20.56 37.54 -55.76
CA PRO A 814 -19.49 36.72 -56.32
C PRO A 814 -19.95 35.98 -57.60
N SER A 815 -19.04 35.88 -58.56
CA SER A 815 -19.13 35.22 -59.87
C SER A 815 -18.78 33.72 -59.83
N ASP A 816 -19.21 33.02 -60.86
CA ASP A 816 -19.13 31.57 -61.11
C ASP A 816 -17.72 30.95 -61.20
N SER A 817 -17.52 29.82 -60.46
CA SER A 817 -16.84 28.51 -60.77
C SER A 817 -15.44 28.44 -61.45
N PRO A 818 -14.72 27.27 -61.57
CA PRO A 818 -14.91 25.91 -61.02
C PRO A 818 -13.61 25.18 -60.52
N THR A 819 -13.78 23.92 -60.06
CA THR A 819 -12.83 22.78 -60.00
C THR A 819 -12.00 22.45 -58.73
N GLY A 820 -12.20 21.21 -58.25
CA GLY A 820 -11.13 20.32 -57.75
C GLY A 820 -11.03 20.08 -56.23
N GLY A 821 -11.47 18.90 -55.75
CA GLY A 821 -11.03 18.36 -54.45
C GLY A 821 -12.09 17.54 -53.72
N GLY A 822 -11.89 16.21 -53.63
CA GLY A 822 -12.88 15.25 -53.11
C GLY A 822 -13.18 15.34 -51.61
N ASN A 823 -14.35 14.78 -51.24
CA ASN A 823 -14.90 14.73 -49.88
C ASN A 823 -13.86 14.28 -48.83
N THR A 824 -13.67 15.14 -47.82
CA THR A 824 -12.78 14.86 -46.70
C THR A 824 -13.35 13.76 -45.78
N TRP A 825 -12.49 13.13 -45.00
CA TRP A 825 -12.88 12.08 -44.03
C TRP A 825 -13.93 12.58 -43.02
N ALA A 826 -13.91 13.87 -42.69
CA ALA A 826 -14.92 14.52 -41.85
C ALA A 826 -16.32 14.55 -42.51
N ASP A 827 -16.40 14.72 -43.83
CA ASP A 827 -17.67 14.72 -44.56
C ASP A 827 -18.28 13.32 -44.65
N ARG A 828 -17.44 12.28 -44.81
CA ARG A 828 -17.89 10.87 -44.80
C ARG A 828 -18.35 10.42 -43.40
N LEU A 829 -17.74 10.94 -42.35
CA LEU A 829 -18.16 10.70 -40.96
C LEU A 829 -19.47 11.41 -40.62
N ARG A 830 -19.68 12.64 -41.14
CA ARG A 830 -20.95 13.36 -41.03
C ARG A 830 -22.10 12.63 -41.71
N GLN A 831 -21.89 12.12 -42.93
CA GLN A 831 -22.90 11.35 -43.67
C GLN A 831 -23.23 10.00 -43.02
N LYS A 832 -22.25 9.35 -42.35
CA LYS A 832 -22.51 8.08 -41.64
C LYS A 832 -23.16 8.25 -40.28
N MET A 833 -22.93 9.37 -39.59
CA MET A 833 -23.49 9.62 -38.25
C MET A 833 -24.91 10.20 -38.27
N ASN A 834 -25.42 10.61 -39.44
CA ASN A 834 -26.78 11.09 -39.60
C ASN A 834 -27.31 10.69 -41.00
N PRO A 835 -27.68 9.42 -41.22
CA PRO A 835 -28.44 9.10 -42.42
C PRO A 835 -29.78 9.85 -42.33
N GLU A 836 -30.06 10.75 -43.27
CA GLU A 836 -31.39 11.31 -43.41
C GLU A 836 -32.37 10.15 -43.65
N GLU A 837 -33.25 9.89 -42.68
CA GLU A 837 -34.35 8.95 -42.86
C GLU A 837 -35.22 9.45 -44.03
N PRO A 838 -35.51 8.61 -45.04
CA PRO A 838 -36.45 9.01 -46.08
C PRO A 838 -37.82 9.24 -45.45
N ALA A 839 -38.38 10.42 -45.69
CA ALA A 839 -39.70 10.81 -45.19
C ALA A 839 -40.75 9.74 -45.51
N ALA A 840 -41.48 9.27 -44.50
CA ALA A 840 -42.55 8.31 -44.68
C ALA A 840 -43.63 8.87 -45.63
N PRO A 841 -44.07 8.13 -46.66
CA PRO A 841 -45.09 8.62 -47.58
C PRO A 841 -46.45 8.73 -46.87
N LEU A 842 -47.18 9.79 -47.23
CA LEU A 842 -48.48 10.14 -46.66
C LEU A 842 -49.57 9.06 -46.92
N PRO A 843 -50.63 8.97 -46.08
CA PRO A 843 -51.55 7.83 -46.03
C PRO A 843 -52.54 7.67 -47.21
N ARG A 844 -52.22 8.17 -48.41
CA ARG A 844 -53.12 8.09 -49.58
C ARG A 844 -52.65 7.19 -50.72
N ASP A 845 -51.45 6.61 -50.66
CA ASP A 845 -50.92 5.72 -51.70
C ASP A 845 -50.89 4.22 -51.31
N ARG A 846 -51.95 3.72 -50.64
CA ARG A 846 -52.13 2.27 -50.48
C ARG A 846 -52.93 1.68 -51.65
N LYS A 847 -52.22 1.21 -52.69
CA LYS A 847 -52.79 0.28 -53.68
C LYS A 847 -53.06 -1.08 -53.03
N ARG A 848 -54.30 -1.55 -53.17
CA ARG A 848 -54.82 -2.85 -52.68
C ARG A 848 -54.11 -4.03 -53.37
N PRO A 849 -53.54 -5.02 -52.66
CA PRO A 849 -53.17 -6.30 -53.26
C PRO A 849 -54.38 -7.24 -53.36
N LYS A 850 -54.51 -7.89 -54.51
CA LYS A 850 -55.54 -8.91 -54.85
C LYS A 850 -55.25 -10.27 -54.15
N PRO A 851 -56.26 -11.13 -53.98
CA PRO A 851 -56.10 -12.43 -53.32
C PRO A 851 -55.52 -13.47 -54.29
N ASN A 852 -54.73 -14.44 -53.83
CA ASN A 852 -55.19 -15.82 -53.55
C ASN A 852 -54.05 -16.83 -53.27
N LYS A 853 -54.47 -17.90 -52.57
CA LYS A 853 -54.07 -19.33 -52.68
C LYS A 853 -52.71 -19.84 -52.16
N LYS A 854 -52.82 -20.50 -50.99
CA LYS A 854 -52.41 -21.87 -50.59
C LYS A 854 -51.42 -22.69 -51.43
N ARG A 855 -50.64 -23.49 -50.65
CA ARG A 855 -49.85 -24.72 -50.93
C ARG A 855 -48.52 -24.46 -51.65
N ASN A 856 -47.39 -25.05 -51.26
CA ASN A 856 -47.07 -26.19 -50.41
C ASN A 856 -45.83 -25.88 -49.57
#